data_AF-A0A359BL99-F1
#
_entry.id   AF-A0A359BL99-F1
#
_cell.length_a   1.000
_cell.length_b   1.000
_cell.length_c   1.000
_cell.angle_alpha   90.00
_cell.angle_beta   90.00
_cell.angle_gamma   90.00
#
_symmetry.space_group_name_H-M   'P 1'
#
loop_
_entity.id
_entity.type
_entity.pdbx_description
1 polymer ?
#
loop_
_entity_poly.entity_id
_entity_poly.type
_entity_poly.pdbx_seq_one_letter_code
_entity_poly.pdbx_strand_id
1 'polypeptide(L)'
;MFMLQLKLGEYFHKSVMKNNFITILLVILISVFCGLFVKSKLFESFDFKNYSKGLELYKSQNYSESYHYFSKISLLSDIKAPALFRQARCAVEVGDYKAAKRNYSTLLMLFPNSPLYVVSEYNLAMLKYELNNKSARKHFVHIIKYYPDTDYALASEYYVASIDMANAQKTRWYWKRKDLKQKSLNHFIRYVKLSPDGRFVQGSINKIKKLGIVISEDDNLALAESYYKRELYNDACPYFENSDLKNSWAKFGLNEFKRGNLPFARRLTEKGLKYFSEYVDIEDIYEVIDCYLSYTDNKLESINKLITYAPDNVAIDYLIYLQAKYSNPQNMYTIYEKLFTAFPESKFSAEALYKTFLYTIDKGNYKKSILLGQKHLRYFKDSDTAPAVMFWIGKIYERNKNGLMAKKYYTDVQRKYPDSYYSFRAYSRLHKNKLMGNKDIKQKPIEFPYGKTTEQSMATKLVELGDYDFVSELYKNDDFVQSWIEYKKGNLVQSVILAQEAIKKMRPRPDFDDVRWRLAYPLNYYDTIVNSKGFEDSLVILSILREESHFNPQIRSAVGAVGLMQLMPATANELASKHSLSNNLYDPVTNIRLGCLHFEDIKNTLYNEDIYAVLAYNCGHNCVLNWLQTLKYKDIDDFVEKVPYLETQSYVKKVLRSYWIYSNIY
;
A
#
# COMPACT_ATOMS: atom_id res chain seq x y z
N MET A 1 37.25 -45.90 -67.19
CA MET A 1 37.46 -45.73 -65.73
C MET A 1 38.10 -44.39 -65.35
N PHE A 2 39.14 -43.93 -66.06
CA PHE A 2 39.83 -42.67 -65.76
C PHE A 2 38.96 -41.38 -65.87
N MET A 3 38.06 -41.29 -66.84
CA MET A 3 37.14 -40.14 -66.97
C MET A 3 36.04 -40.07 -65.88
N LEU A 4 35.67 -41.20 -65.27
CA LEU A 4 34.67 -41.21 -64.18
C LEU A 4 35.29 -40.75 -62.84
N GLN A 5 36.57 -41.08 -62.60
CA GLN A 5 37.30 -40.60 -61.42
C GLN A 5 37.56 -39.09 -61.46
N LEU A 6 37.83 -38.51 -62.62
CA LEU A 6 38.01 -37.05 -62.77
C LEU A 6 36.70 -36.28 -62.55
N LYS A 7 35.56 -36.77 -63.06
CA LYS A 7 34.25 -36.13 -62.84
C LYS A 7 33.74 -36.27 -61.40
N LEU A 8 33.97 -37.41 -60.75
CA LEU A 8 33.65 -37.59 -59.32
C LEU A 8 34.56 -36.73 -58.42
N GLY A 9 35.84 -36.59 -58.79
CA GLY A 9 36.79 -35.70 -58.13
C GLY A 9 36.37 -34.23 -58.20
N GLU A 10 36.01 -33.71 -59.38
CA GLU A 10 35.51 -32.34 -59.53
C GLU A 10 34.18 -32.08 -58.79
N TYR A 11 33.28 -33.06 -58.75
CA TYR A 11 32.00 -32.94 -58.04
C TYR A 11 32.19 -32.97 -56.52
N PHE A 12 33.06 -33.84 -56.00
CA PHE A 12 33.46 -33.85 -54.60
C PHE A 12 34.19 -32.56 -54.22
N HIS A 13 35.09 -32.07 -55.07
CA HIS A 13 35.87 -30.86 -54.79
C HIS A 13 34.98 -29.61 -54.79
N LYS A 14 33.99 -29.50 -55.69
CA LYS A 14 32.99 -28.41 -55.69
C LYS A 14 32.03 -28.49 -54.51
N SER A 15 31.60 -29.70 -54.11
CA SER A 15 30.73 -29.92 -52.94
C SER A 15 31.43 -29.56 -51.61
N VAL A 16 32.68 -30.01 -51.44
CA VAL A 16 33.51 -29.70 -50.27
C VAL A 16 33.85 -28.21 -50.22
N MET A 17 34.17 -27.57 -51.35
CA MET A 17 34.41 -26.13 -51.40
C MET A 17 33.15 -25.30 -51.08
N LYS A 18 31.97 -25.74 -51.54
CA LYS A 18 30.71 -25.04 -51.24
C LYS A 18 30.31 -25.16 -49.77
N ASN A 19 30.51 -26.34 -49.17
CA ASN A 19 30.32 -26.53 -47.73
C ASN A 19 31.34 -25.71 -46.92
N ASN A 20 32.63 -25.71 -47.29
CA ASN A 20 33.64 -24.90 -46.63
C ASN A 20 33.35 -23.39 -46.75
N PHE A 21 32.84 -22.92 -47.89
CA PHE A 21 32.45 -21.52 -48.07
C PHE A 21 31.26 -21.13 -47.19
N ILE A 22 30.23 -21.98 -47.10
CA ILE A 22 29.08 -21.77 -46.19
C ILE A 22 29.56 -21.77 -44.74
N THR A 23 30.42 -22.71 -44.34
CA THR A 23 31.00 -22.76 -42.99
C THR A 23 31.84 -21.52 -42.67
N ILE A 24 32.68 -21.06 -43.61
CA ILE A 24 33.48 -19.82 -43.45
C ILE A 24 32.56 -18.61 -43.31
N LEU A 25 31.50 -18.50 -44.12
CA LEU A 25 30.53 -17.41 -44.03
C LEU A 25 29.78 -17.41 -42.70
N LEU A 26 29.40 -18.58 -42.20
CA LEU A 26 28.75 -18.77 -40.90
C LEU A 26 29.69 -18.41 -39.75
N VAL A 27 30.97 -18.81 -39.83
CA VAL A 27 32.01 -18.44 -38.85
C VAL A 27 32.27 -16.94 -38.88
N ILE A 28 32.31 -16.29 -40.05
CA ILE A 28 32.45 -14.84 -40.16
C ILE A 28 31.22 -14.14 -39.57
N LEU A 29 30.00 -14.60 -39.89
CA LEU A 29 28.76 -14.04 -39.33
C LEU A 29 28.72 -14.21 -37.81
N ILE A 30 29.05 -15.38 -37.27
CA ILE A 30 29.16 -15.63 -35.84
C ILE A 30 30.25 -14.76 -35.22
N SER A 31 31.41 -14.61 -35.86
CA SER A 31 32.52 -13.79 -35.35
C SER A 31 32.20 -12.30 -35.36
N VAL A 32 31.48 -11.82 -36.38
CA VAL A 32 30.95 -10.45 -36.45
C VAL A 32 29.88 -10.25 -35.39
N PHE A 33 28.97 -11.22 -35.20
CA PHE A 33 27.92 -11.14 -34.19
C PHE A 33 28.49 -11.20 -32.77
N CYS A 34 29.45 -12.09 -32.50
CA CYS A 34 30.20 -12.16 -31.25
C CYS A 34 31.03 -10.89 -31.03
N GLY A 35 31.67 -10.35 -32.07
CA GLY A 35 32.41 -9.09 -32.00
C GLY A 35 31.49 -7.91 -31.67
N LEU A 36 30.31 -7.84 -32.28
CA LEU A 36 29.27 -6.84 -31.99
C LEU A 36 28.71 -7.01 -30.58
N PHE A 37 28.52 -8.24 -30.10
CA PHE A 37 28.02 -8.57 -28.76
C PHE A 37 29.04 -8.25 -27.66
N VAL A 38 30.33 -8.56 -27.87
CA VAL A 38 31.41 -8.18 -26.94
C VAL A 38 31.55 -6.67 -26.91
N LYS A 39 31.48 -6.00 -28.07
CA LYS A 39 31.54 -4.55 -28.17
C LYS A 39 30.34 -3.88 -27.48
N SER A 40 29.13 -4.44 -27.62
CA SER A 40 27.93 -3.91 -26.93
C SER A 40 28.02 -4.04 -25.42
N LYS A 41 28.49 -5.19 -24.89
CA LYS A 41 28.70 -5.35 -23.43
C LYS A 41 29.80 -4.43 -22.88
N LEU A 42 30.87 -4.21 -23.64
CA LEU A 42 31.91 -3.25 -23.26
C LEU A 42 31.38 -1.81 -23.22
N PHE A 43 30.60 -1.40 -24.23
CA PHE A 43 29.95 -0.09 -24.22
C PHE A 43 28.97 0.08 -23.07
N GLU A 44 28.16 -0.93 -22.76
CA GLU A 44 27.24 -0.90 -21.62
C GLU A 44 27.99 -0.68 -20.30
N SER A 45 29.12 -1.38 -20.10
CA SER A 45 29.96 -1.19 -18.90
C SER A 45 30.53 0.24 -18.79
N PHE A 46 30.92 0.85 -19.91
CA PHE A 46 31.47 2.20 -19.94
C PHE A 46 30.37 3.26 -19.74
N ASP A 47 29.22 3.09 -20.39
CA ASP A 47 28.05 3.95 -20.22
C ASP A 47 27.57 3.92 -18.76
N PHE A 48 27.52 2.74 -18.13
CA PHE A 48 27.10 2.62 -16.72
C PHE A 48 28.10 3.33 -15.80
N LYS A 49 29.40 3.17 -16.02
CA LYS A 49 30.43 3.90 -15.26
C LYS A 49 30.30 5.42 -15.41
N ASN A 50 30.08 5.91 -16.63
CA ASN A 50 29.86 7.35 -16.86
C ASN A 50 28.57 7.83 -16.21
N TYR A 51 27.51 7.04 -16.25
CA TYR A 51 26.23 7.38 -15.63
C TYR A 51 26.37 7.46 -14.11
N SER A 52 26.97 6.45 -13.48
CA SER A 52 27.24 6.45 -12.04
C SER A 52 28.11 7.64 -11.63
N LYS A 53 29.16 7.96 -12.40
CA LYS A 53 29.99 9.15 -12.09
C LYS A 53 29.21 10.45 -12.27
N GLY A 54 28.40 10.56 -13.32
CA GLY A 54 27.49 11.67 -13.55
C GLY A 54 26.50 11.85 -12.40
N LEU A 55 25.97 10.75 -11.86
CA LEU A 55 25.03 10.75 -10.74
C LEU A 55 25.71 11.13 -9.41
N GLU A 56 26.92 10.64 -9.14
CA GLU A 56 27.72 11.06 -7.99
C GLU A 56 27.92 12.58 -8.00
N LEU A 57 28.34 13.12 -9.16
CA LEU A 57 28.53 14.56 -9.36
C LEU A 57 27.22 15.33 -9.21
N TYR A 58 26.12 14.81 -9.76
CA TYR A 58 24.78 15.37 -9.63
C TYR A 58 24.37 15.50 -8.15
N LYS A 59 24.58 14.44 -7.36
CA LYS A 59 24.28 14.41 -5.92
C LYS A 59 25.16 15.37 -5.13
N SER A 60 26.41 15.57 -5.56
CA SER A 60 27.31 16.60 -5.00
C SER A 60 27.06 18.03 -5.51
N GLN A 61 26.00 18.25 -6.31
CA GLN A 61 25.64 19.54 -6.91
C GLN A 61 26.67 20.10 -7.92
N ASN A 62 27.62 19.28 -8.40
CA ASN A 62 28.53 19.64 -9.48
C ASN A 62 27.87 19.37 -10.85
N TYR A 63 26.88 20.20 -11.19
CA TYR A 63 26.00 19.99 -12.33
C TYR A 63 26.69 20.16 -13.69
N SER A 64 27.69 21.05 -13.80
CA SER A 64 28.46 21.24 -15.03
C SER A 64 29.22 19.97 -15.41
N GLU A 65 29.97 19.39 -14.46
CA GLU A 65 30.71 18.17 -14.71
C GLU A 65 29.78 16.96 -14.88
N SER A 66 28.72 16.89 -14.06
CA SER A 66 27.67 15.88 -14.18
C SER A 66 27.04 15.84 -15.59
N TYR A 67 26.70 17.01 -16.14
CA TYR A 67 26.21 17.15 -17.52
C TYR A 67 27.17 16.51 -18.53
N HIS A 68 28.48 16.79 -18.39
CA HIS A 68 29.49 16.24 -19.29
C HIS A 68 29.54 14.71 -19.23
N TYR A 69 29.46 14.10 -18.05
CA TYR A 69 29.45 12.64 -17.94
C TYR A 69 28.18 12.01 -18.54
N PHE A 70 27.01 12.58 -18.30
CA PHE A 70 25.79 12.11 -18.95
C PHE A 70 25.79 12.32 -20.47
N SER A 71 26.53 13.32 -20.98
CA SER A 71 26.69 13.56 -22.42
C SER A 71 27.47 12.47 -23.15
N LYS A 72 28.36 11.76 -22.45
CA LYS A 72 29.18 10.66 -22.98
C LYS A 72 28.39 9.38 -23.23
N ILE A 73 27.18 9.26 -22.66
CA ILE A 73 26.34 8.06 -22.81
C ILE A 73 25.93 7.88 -24.28
N SER A 74 26.18 6.68 -24.80
CA SER A 74 25.95 6.34 -26.21
C SER A 74 24.47 6.45 -26.60
N LEU A 75 24.18 6.81 -27.86
CA LEU A 75 22.80 6.97 -28.33
C LEU A 75 22.00 5.66 -28.28
N LEU A 76 22.65 4.53 -28.54
CA LEU A 76 22.07 3.19 -28.53
C LEU A 76 22.01 2.57 -27.12
N SER A 77 22.42 3.30 -26.09
CA SER A 77 22.41 2.82 -24.71
C SER A 77 20.99 2.78 -24.15
N ASP A 78 20.64 1.73 -23.42
CA ASP A 78 19.34 1.61 -22.75
C ASP A 78 19.10 2.71 -21.71
N ILE A 79 20.18 3.28 -21.18
CA ILE A 79 20.15 4.39 -20.22
C ILE A 79 20.27 5.76 -20.88
N LYS A 80 20.18 5.86 -22.22
CA LYS A 80 20.28 7.14 -22.92
C LYS A 80 19.12 8.09 -22.61
N ALA A 81 17.89 7.59 -22.55
CA ALA A 81 16.74 8.41 -22.18
C ALA A 81 16.88 8.98 -20.75
N PRO A 82 17.21 8.18 -19.71
CA PRO A 82 17.64 8.67 -18.42
C PRO A 82 18.78 9.70 -18.48
N ALA A 83 19.80 9.48 -19.30
CA ALA A 83 20.94 10.39 -19.41
C ALA A 83 20.54 11.74 -20.03
N LEU A 84 19.69 11.75 -21.06
CA LEU A 84 19.16 13.00 -21.64
C LEU A 84 18.32 13.78 -20.63
N PHE A 85 17.49 13.08 -19.85
CA PHE A 85 16.71 13.68 -18.78
C PHE A 85 17.62 14.31 -17.72
N ARG A 86 18.64 13.58 -17.26
CA ARG A 86 19.63 14.07 -16.29
C ARG A 86 20.46 15.23 -16.83
N GLN A 87 20.89 15.20 -18.09
CA GLN A 87 21.54 16.34 -18.75
C GLN A 87 20.61 17.56 -18.77
N ALA A 88 19.33 17.37 -19.08
CA ALA A 88 18.37 18.46 -19.11
C ALA A 88 18.23 19.11 -17.71
N ARG A 89 18.16 18.30 -16.65
CA ARG A 89 18.15 18.80 -15.26
C ARG A 89 19.43 19.53 -14.89
N CYS A 90 20.60 18.97 -15.18
CA CYS A 90 21.88 19.65 -14.95
C CYS A 90 21.94 21.01 -15.66
N ALA A 91 21.47 21.06 -16.92
CA ALA A 91 21.42 22.29 -17.70
C ALA A 91 20.50 23.36 -17.07
N VAL A 92 19.39 22.96 -16.44
CA VAL A 92 18.54 23.88 -15.67
C VAL A 92 19.29 24.47 -14.48
N GLU A 93 19.98 23.63 -13.70
CA GLU A 93 20.69 24.07 -12.49
C GLU A 93 21.86 25.03 -12.79
N VAL A 94 22.52 24.88 -13.94
CA VAL A 94 23.59 25.81 -14.38
C VAL A 94 23.07 27.02 -15.18
N GLY A 95 21.75 27.15 -15.37
CA GLY A 95 21.13 28.25 -16.11
C GLY A 95 21.19 28.15 -17.63
N ASP A 96 21.66 27.03 -18.21
CA ASP A 96 21.64 26.78 -19.66
C ASP A 96 20.27 26.26 -20.11
N TYR A 97 19.27 27.14 -20.09
CA TYR A 97 17.91 26.80 -20.51
C TYR A 97 17.81 26.41 -22.00
N LYS A 98 18.78 26.81 -22.84
CA LYS A 98 18.81 26.41 -24.25
C LYS A 98 19.17 24.94 -24.38
N ALA A 99 20.21 24.48 -23.68
CA ALA A 99 20.58 23.07 -23.62
C ALA A 99 19.50 22.23 -22.95
N ALA A 100 18.88 22.72 -21.87
CA ALA A 100 17.79 22.02 -21.19
C ALA A 100 16.61 21.75 -22.15
N LYS A 101 16.14 22.78 -22.85
CA LYS A 101 15.08 22.63 -23.87
C LYS A 101 15.47 21.64 -24.96
N ARG A 102 16.69 21.75 -25.49
CA ARG A 102 17.20 20.83 -26.53
C ARG A 102 17.14 19.39 -26.05
N ASN A 103 17.62 19.10 -24.84
CA ASN A 103 17.71 17.75 -24.31
C ASN A 103 16.32 17.15 -24.02
N TYR A 104 15.39 17.91 -23.43
CA TYR A 104 14.01 17.45 -23.28
C TYR A 104 13.34 17.21 -24.64
N SER A 105 13.47 18.12 -25.61
CA SER A 105 12.91 17.93 -26.96
C SER A 105 13.51 16.71 -27.67
N THR A 106 14.81 16.45 -27.49
CA THR A 106 15.48 15.27 -28.04
C THR A 106 14.92 13.99 -27.41
N LEU A 107 14.71 13.98 -26.10
CA LEU A 107 14.10 12.84 -25.40
C LEU A 107 12.69 12.54 -25.95
N LEU A 108 11.83 13.55 -26.04
CA LEU A 108 10.46 13.39 -26.54
C LEU A 108 10.42 12.87 -27.99
N MET A 109 11.39 13.29 -28.82
CA MET A 109 11.48 12.89 -30.22
C MET A 109 12.00 11.47 -30.40
N LEU A 110 13.08 11.10 -29.70
CA LEU A 110 13.76 9.82 -29.89
C LEU A 110 13.15 8.68 -29.07
N PHE A 111 12.47 9.00 -27.96
CA PHE A 111 11.93 8.01 -27.05
C PHE A 111 10.44 8.28 -26.72
N PRO A 112 9.54 8.31 -27.72
CA PRO A 112 8.13 8.65 -27.53
C PRO A 112 7.37 7.66 -26.62
N ASN A 113 7.84 6.41 -26.54
CA ASN A 113 7.27 5.36 -25.67
C ASN A 113 7.98 5.27 -24.31
N SER A 114 8.90 6.19 -24.01
CA SER A 114 9.60 6.17 -22.72
C SER A 114 8.64 6.51 -21.58
N PRO A 115 8.78 5.88 -20.39
CA PRO A 115 8.08 6.33 -19.19
C PRO A 115 8.42 7.78 -18.82
N LEU A 116 9.49 8.34 -19.40
CA LEU A 116 9.94 9.71 -19.18
C LEU A 116 9.25 10.77 -20.03
N TYR A 117 8.38 10.36 -20.96
CA TYR A 117 7.77 11.30 -21.90
C TYR A 117 7.00 12.40 -21.19
N VAL A 118 6.06 12.03 -20.31
CA VAL A 118 5.13 12.99 -19.67
C VAL A 118 5.86 14.00 -18.78
N VAL A 119 6.76 13.51 -17.92
CA VAL A 119 7.59 14.37 -17.05
C VAL A 119 8.48 15.30 -17.87
N SER A 120 9.08 14.80 -18.96
CA SER A 120 9.95 15.61 -19.82
C SER A 120 9.17 16.68 -20.57
N GLU A 121 7.96 16.37 -21.04
CA GLU A 121 7.08 17.35 -21.68
C GLU A 121 6.64 18.41 -20.69
N TYR A 122 6.30 18.02 -19.46
CA TYR A 122 5.95 18.95 -18.39
C TYR A 122 7.11 19.89 -18.06
N ASN A 123 8.33 19.37 -17.88
CA ASN A 123 9.51 20.19 -17.60
C ASN A 123 9.85 21.13 -18.77
N LEU A 124 9.67 20.67 -20.02
CA LEU A 124 9.80 21.53 -21.19
C LEU A 124 8.74 22.64 -21.21
N ALA A 125 7.50 22.33 -20.84
CA ALA A 125 6.40 23.30 -20.73
C ALA A 125 6.71 24.35 -19.66
N MET A 126 7.21 23.94 -18.50
CA MET A 126 7.65 24.82 -17.41
C MET A 126 8.77 25.77 -17.87
N LEU A 127 9.83 25.26 -18.51
CA LEU A 127 10.89 26.10 -19.06
C LEU A 127 10.37 27.13 -20.07
N LYS A 128 9.42 26.72 -20.91
CA LYS A 128 8.77 27.64 -21.85
C LYS A 128 7.92 28.68 -21.14
N TYR A 129 7.23 28.31 -20.05
CA TYR A 129 6.40 29.20 -19.25
C TYR A 129 7.24 30.29 -18.58
N GLU A 130 8.33 29.93 -17.90
CA GLU A 130 9.25 30.87 -17.24
C GLU A 130 9.88 31.85 -18.25
N LEU A 131 10.16 31.38 -19.46
CA LEU A 131 10.67 32.21 -20.56
C LEU A 131 9.57 32.99 -21.31
N ASN A 132 8.34 33.08 -20.78
CA ASN A 132 7.19 33.76 -21.39
C ASN A 132 6.88 33.31 -22.83
N ASN A 133 7.20 32.07 -23.18
CA ASN A 133 6.96 31.52 -24.50
C ASN A 133 5.50 31.05 -24.65
N LYS A 134 4.78 31.62 -25.62
CA LYS A 134 3.36 31.31 -25.91
C LYS A 134 3.10 29.82 -26.17
N SER A 135 4.12 29.05 -26.60
CA SER A 135 3.97 27.62 -26.86
C SER A 135 3.87 26.77 -25.59
N ALA A 136 4.16 27.31 -24.40
CA ALA A 136 4.06 26.57 -23.12
C ALA A 136 2.66 25.99 -22.90
N ARG A 137 1.63 26.80 -23.15
CA ARG A 137 0.22 26.42 -23.01
C ARG A 137 -0.13 25.16 -23.81
N LYS A 138 0.42 25.01 -25.02
CA LYS A 138 0.13 23.86 -25.89
C LYS A 138 0.58 22.54 -25.24
N HIS A 139 1.74 22.54 -24.60
CA HIS A 139 2.27 21.36 -23.91
C HIS A 139 1.45 21.01 -22.66
N PHE A 140 1.12 21.99 -21.82
CA PHE A 140 0.26 21.73 -20.65
C PHE A 140 -1.11 21.17 -21.05
N VAL A 141 -1.73 21.72 -22.10
CA VAL A 141 -3.00 21.20 -22.64
C VAL A 141 -2.83 19.80 -23.23
N HIS A 142 -1.71 19.51 -23.90
CA HIS A 142 -1.40 18.16 -24.39
C HIS A 142 -1.34 17.18 -23.23
N ILE A 143 -0.65 17.53 -22.14
CA ILE A 143 -0.54 16.70 -20.94
C ILE A 143 -1.91 16.43 -20.32
N ILE A 144 -2.72 17.47 -20.10
CA ILE A 144 -4.09 17.32 -19.55
C ILE A 144 -4.95 16.39 -20.42
N LYS A 145 -4.80 16.46 -21.75
CA LYS A 145 -5.65 15.71 -22.69
C LYS A 145 -5.24 14.24 -22.81
N TYR A 146 -3.95 13.95 -22.92
CA TYR A 146 -3.45 12.62 -23.27
C TYR A 146 -2.90 11.84 -22.07
N TYR A 147 -2.64 12.52 -20.95
CA TYR A 147 -2.15 11.90 -19.71
C TYR A 147 -2.92 12.39 -18.47
N PRO A 148 -4.28 12.36 -18.49
CA PRO A 148 -5.12 12.99 -17.48
C PRO A 148 -4.91 12.45 -16.06
N ASP A 149 -4.49 11.20 -15.92
CA ASP A 149 -4.32 10.51 -14.63
C ASP A 149 -2.96 10.79 -13.96
N THR A 150 -2.15 11.70 -14.53
CA THR A 150 -0.83 12.03 -14.00
C THR A 150 -0.86 13.30 -13.15
N ASP A 151 -0.04 13.38 -12.10
CA ASP A 151 0.12 14.63 -11.34
C ASP A 151 0.63 15.79 -12.22
N TYR A 152 1.30 15.48 -13.34
CA TYR A 152 1.71 16.49 -14.30
C TYR A 152 0.50 17.12 -15.00
N ALA A 153 -0.55 16.35 -15.31
CA ALA A 153 -1.82 16.89 -15.81
C ALA A 153 -2.50 17.76 -14.74
N LEU A 154 -2.57 17.28 -13.50
CA LEU A 154 -3.09 18.05 -12.38
C LEU A 154 -2.34 19.39 -12.23
N ALA A 155 -1.01 19.37 -12.16
CA ALA A 155 -0.21 20.59 -12.06
C ALA A 155 -0.38 21.50 -13.30
N SER A 156 -0.55 20.91 -14.49
CA SER A 156 -0.79 21.64 -15.74
C SER A 156 -2.07 22.48 -15.70
N GLU A 157 -3.13 22.03 -15.00
CA GLU A 157 -4.37 22.79 -14.81
C GLU A 157 -4.07 24.19 -14.25
N TYR A 158 -3.24 24.29 -13.20
CA TYR A 158 -2.85 25.55 -12.58
C TYR A 158 -2.11 26.50 -13.55
N TYR A 159 -1.20 25.96 -14.36
CA TYR A 159 -0.41 26.77 -15.29
C TYR A 159 -1.22 27.21 -16.50
N VAL A 160 -2.10 26.35 -17.05
CA VAL A 160 -3.04 26.76 -18.10
C VAL A 160 -3.95 27.86 -17.58
N ALA A 161 -4.51 27.72 -16.37
CA ALA A 161 -5.32 28.76 -15.74
C ALA A 161 -4.57 30.09 -15.62
N SER A 162 -3.32 30.03 -15.14
CA SER A 162 -2.47 31.21 -14.96
C SER A 162 -2.12 31.90 -16.28
N ILE A 163 -1.86 31.14 -17.34
CA ILE A 163 -1.61 31.67 -18.70
C ILE A 163 -2.89 32.34 -19.24
N ASP A 164 -4.05 31.70 -19.10
CA ASP A 164 -5.31 32.24 -19.60
C ASP A 164 -5.74 33.50 -18.84
N MET A 165 -5.52 33.55 -17.52
CA MET A 165 -5.70 34.76 -16.71
C MET A 165 -4.82 35.91 -17.19
N ALA A 166 -3.52 35.66 -17.43
CA ALA A 166 -2.60 36.68 -17.92
C ALA A 166 -2.97 37.16 -19.34
N ASN A 167 -3.42 36.25 -20.21
CA ASN A 167 -3.89 36.60 -21.54
C ASN A 167 -5.18 37.43 -21.49
N ALA A 168 -6.06 37.18 -20.52
CA ALA A 168 -7.28 37.97 -20.30
C ALA A 168 -6.95 39.44 -19.95
N GLN A 169 -5.88 39.66 -19.16
CA GLN A 169 -5.41 41.01 -18.82
C GLN A 169 -4.82 41.75 -20.02
N LYS A 170 -4.14 41.05 -20.92
CA LYS A 170 -3.48 41.63 -22.10
C LYS A 170 -4.44 41.93 -23.26
N THR A 171 -5.60 41.26 -23.34
CA THR A 171 -6.53 41.45 -24.46
C THR A 171 -7.41 42.71 -24.29
N ARG A 172 -7.53 43.47 -25.37
CA ARG A 172 -8.42 44.64 -25.51
C ARG A 172 -9.87 44.26 -25.85
N TRP A 173 -10.09 43.07 -26.39
CA TRP A 173 -11.42 42.58 -26.76
C TRP A 173 -12.21 42.05 -25.57
N TYR A 174 -13.38 42.64 -25.30
CA TYR A 174 -14.22 42.31 -24.14
C TYR A 174 -14.66 40.83 -24.10
N TRP A 175 -15.22 40.30 -25.19
CA TRP A 175 -15.68 38.90 -25.26
C TRP A 175 -14.55 37.90 -25.01
N LYS A 176 -13.36 38.18 -25.59
CA LYS A 176 -12.17 37.35 -25.41
C LYS A 176 -11.65 37.40 -23.97
N ARG A 177 -11.73 38.57 -23.32
CA ARG A 177 -11.40 38.72 -21.90
C ARG A 177 -12.33 37.87 -21.03
N LYS A 178 -13.64 37.94 -21.29
CA LYS A 178 -14.67 37.17 -20.55
C LYS A 178 -14.45 35.66 -20.70
N ASP A 179 -14.26 35.18 -21.93
CA ASP A 179 -13.98 33.77 -22.24
C ASP A 179 -12.71 33.26 -21.55
N LEU A 180 -11.61 34.02 -21.62
CA LEU A 180 -10.35 33.63 -20.98
C LEU A 180 -10.45 33.61 -19.45
N LYS A 181 -11.16 34.57 -18.85
CA LYS A 181 -11.42 34.55 -17.40
C LYS A 181 -12.21 33.31 -16.99
N GLN A 182 -13.24 32.94 -17.76
CA GLN A 182 -14.04 31.74 -17.47
C GLN A 182 -13.21 30.46 -17.61
N LYS A 183 -12.41 30.33 -18.68
CA LYS A 183 -11.49 29.19 -18.85
C LYS A 183 -10.50 29.10 -17.70
N SER A 184 -9.94 30.24 -17.28
CA SER A 184 -9.06 30.30 -16.12
C SER A 184 -9.74 29.86 -14.83
N LEU A 185 -10.97 30.30 -14.57
CA LEU A 185 -11.76 29.87 -13.42
C LEU A 185 -11.94 28.35 -13.43
N ASN A 186 -12.40 27.79 -14.55
CA ASN A 186 -12.67 26.35 -14.68
C ASN A 186 -11.43 25.51 -14.37
N HIS A 187 -10.26 25.89 -14.89
CA HIS A 187 -9.00 25.20 -14.62
C HIS A 187 -8.55 25.33 -13.15
N PHE A 188 -8.69 26.51 -12.51
CA PHE A 188 -8.36 26.65 -11.08
C PHE A 188 -9.29 25.83 -10.19
N ILE A 189 -10.59 25.84 -10.46
CA ILE A 189 -11.58 25.04 -9.73
C ILE A 189 -11.30 23.55 -9.92
N ARG A 190 -11.02 23.10 -11.16
CA ARG A 190 -10.67 21.71 -11.44
C ARG A 190 -9.45 21.27 -10.64
N TYR A 191 -8.42 22.10 -10.56
CA TYR A 191 -7.26 21.84 -9.71
C TYR A 191 -7.64 21.69 -8.23
N VAL A 192 -8.43 22.62 -7.69
CA VAL A 192 -8.86 22.58 -6.27
C VAL A 192 -9.71 21.34 -5.97
N LYS A 193 -10.61 20.95 -6.87
CA LYS A 193 -11.43 19.72 -6.74
C LYS A 193 -10.56 18.46 -6.74
N LEU A 194 -9.60 18.37 -7.66
CA LEU A 194 -8.74 17.19 -7.81
C LEU A 194 -7.63 17.11 -6.73
N SER A 195 -7.20 18.24 -6.18
CA SER A 195 -6.14 18.30 -5.17
C SER A 195 -6.43 19.40 -4.14
N PRO A 196 -7.43 19.18 -3.25
CA PRO A 196 -7.91 20.16 -2.26
C PRO A 196 -6.87 20.60 -1.22
N ASP A 197 -5.81 19.83 -1.03
CA ASP A 197 -4.66 20.10 -0.16
C ASP A 197 -3.35 20.34 -0.95
N GLY A 198 -3.42 20.38 -2.28
CA GLY A 198 -2.25 20.50 -3.13
C GLY A 198 -1.52 21.84 -3.02
N ARG A 199 -0.23 21.84 -3.35
CA ARG A 199 0.68 23.01 -3.25
C ARG A 199 0.16 24.30 -3.89
N PHE A 200 -0.64 24.23 -4.97
CA PHE A 200 -1.14 25.42 -5.67
C PHE A 200 -2.50 25.90 -5.17
N VAL A 201 -3.16 25.20 -4.25
CA VAL A 201 -4.53 25.49 -3.81
C VAL A 201 -4.68 26.93 -3.34
N GLN A 202 -3.86 27.39 -2.40
CA GLN A 202 -3.97 28.75 -1.87
C GLN A 202 -3.75 29.80 -2.98
N GLY A 203 -2.81 29.53 -3.89
CA GLY A 203 -2.56 30.35 -5.07
C GLY A 203 -3.75 30.38 -6.02
N SER A 204 -4.40 29.23 -6.25
CA SER A 204 -5.62 29.10 -7.05
C SER A 204 -6.76 29.89 -6.44
N ILE A 205 -7.07 29.70 -5.14
CA ILE A 205 -8.16 30.40 -4.44
C ILE A 205 -7.95 31.92 -4.48
N ASN A 206 -6.72 32.39 -4.23
CA ASN A 206 -6.40 33.82 -4.32
C ASN A 206 -6.58 34.37 -5.74
N LYS A 207 -6.24 33.60 -6.78
CA LYS A 207 -6.44 34.00 -8.18
C LYS A 207 -7.91 33.95 -8.59
N ILE A 208 -8.69 32.97 -8.12
CA ILE A 208 -10.14 32.88 -8.30
C ILE A 208 -10.81 34.16 -7.77
N LYS A 209 -10.50 34.57 -6.53
CA LYS A 209 -10.99 35.85 -5.97
C LYS A 209 -10.67 37.04 -6.87
N LYS A 210 -9.45 37.11 -7.42
CA LYS A 210 -9.01 38.18 -8.33
C LYS A 210 -9.69 38.16 -9.71
N LEU A 211 -10.29 37.04 -10.13
CA LEU A 211 -11.05 37.01 -11.39
C LEU A 211 -12.31 37.88 -11.30
N GLY A 212 -12.87 38.04 -10.10
CA GLY A 212 -14.10 38.80 -9.84
C GLY A 212 -15.33 38.13 -10.45
N ILE A 213 -15.33 36.80 -10.51
CA ILE A 213 -16.45 35.99 -10.99
C ILE A 213 -17.15 35.39 -9.77
N VAL A 214 -18.47 35.48 -9.71
CA VAL A 214 -19.29 34.74 -8.73
C VAL A 214 -19.22 33.26 -9.08
N ILE A 215 -18.73 32.44 -8.16
CA ILE A 215 -18.60 30.99 -8.33
C ILE A 215 -19.90 30.28 -7.92
N SER A 216 -20.13 29.08 -8.46
CA SER A 216 -21.33 28.29 -8.14
C SER A 216 -21.30 27.73 -6.72
N GLU A 217 -22.44 27.25 -6.24
CA GLU A 217 -22.56 26.54 -4.95
C GLU A 217 -21.63 25.32 -4.88
N ASP A 218 -21.52 24.54 -5.96
CA ASP A 218 -20.60 23.40 -6.07
C ASP A 218 -19.12 23.81 -5.99
N ASP A 219 -18.79 24.97 -6.56
CA ASP A 219 -17.44 25.51 -6.54
C ASP A 219 -17.10 26.09 -5.16
N ASN A 220 -18.08 26.67 -4.46
CA ASN A 220 -17.96 27.04 -3.05
C ASN A 220 -17.69 25.80 -2.18
N LEU A 221 -18.42 24.70 -2.39
CA LEU A 221 -18.18 23.46 -1.64
C LEU A 221 -16.75 22.95 -1.84
N ALA A 222 -16.24 22.93 -3.07
CA ALA A 222 -14.86 22.53 -3.35
C ALA A 222 -13.82 23.41 -2.64
N LEU A 223 -14.08 24.71 -2.52
CA LEU A 223 -13.23 25.62 -1.76
C LEU A 223 -13.35 25.39 -0.25
N ALA A 224 -14.54 25.12 0.26
CA ALA A 224 -14.78 24.81 1.67
C ALA A 224 -14.04 23.53 2.10
N GLU A 225 -14.16 22.45 1.32
CA GLU A 225 -13.46 21.19 1.55
C GLU A 225 -11.94 21.36 1.51
N SER A 226 -11.45 22.22 0.62
CA SER A 226 -10.04 22.55 0.54
C SER A 226 -9.52 23.22 1.82
N TYR A 227 -10.27 24.17 2.39
CA TYR A 227 -9.91 24.75 3.70
C TYR A 227 -10.02 23.71 4.82
N TYR A 228 -11.07 22.87 4.82
CA TYR A 228 -11.25 21.81 5.80
C TYR A 228 -10.06 20.82 5.82
N LYS A 229 -9.64 20.31 4.66
CA LYS A 229 -8.50 19.38 4.55
C LYS A 229 -7.17 20.00 4.98
N ARG A 230 -7.06 21.33 4.92
CA ARG A 230 -5.89 22.09 5.37
C ARG A 230 -6.01 22.56 6.83
N GLU A 231 -7.01 22.06 7.55
CA GLU A 231 -7.31 22.36 8.96
C GLU A 231 -7.63 23.85 9.23
N LEU A 232 -8.06 24.57 8.20
CA LEU A 232 -8.43 25.99 8.24
C LEU A 232 -9.95 26.14 8.41
N TYR A 233 -10.48 25.59 9.51
CA TYR A 233 -11.93 25.41 9.68
C TYR A 233 -12.74 26.71 9.70
N ASN A 234 -12.17 27.78 10.24
CA ASN A 234 -12.84 29.09 10.25
C ASN A 234 -12.91 29.70 8.83
N ASP A 235 -11.86 29.54 8.03
CA ASP A 235 -11.82 30.04 6.64
C ASP A 235 -12.75 29.26 5.71
N ALA A 236 -13.08 28.01 6.06
CA ALA A 236 -14.03 27.18 5.31
C ALA A 236 -15.48 27.69 5.43
N CYS A 237 -15.83 28.37 6.53
CA CYS A 237 -17.22 28.68 6.88
C CYS A 237 -17.95 29.54 5.84
N PRO A 238 -17.38 30.65 5.34
CA PRO A 238 -18.06 31.45 4.31
C PRO A 238 -18.33 30.64 3.04
N TYR A 239 -17.49 29.66 2.72
CA TYR A 239 -17.69 28.81 1.55
C TYR A 239 -18.75 27.73 1.81
N PHE A 240 -18.80 27.14 3.00
CA PHE A 240 -19.91 26.26 3.38
C PHE A 240 -21.25 27.00 3.41
N GLU A 241 -21.29 28.22 3.93
CA GLU A 241 -22.50 29.06 3.97
C GLU A 241 -23.01 29.46 2.58
N ASN A 242 -22.12 29.56 1.59
CA ASN A 242 -22.45 29.84 0.18
C ASN A 242 -22.52 28.55 -0.69
N SER A 243 -22.57 27.38 -0.07
CA SER A 243 -22.77 26.09 -0.74
C SER A 243 -24.20 25.59 -0.49
N ASP A 244 -24.69 24.71 -1.39
CA ASP A 244 -25.96 24.03 -1.15
C ASP A 244 -25.80 23.06 0.03
N LEU A 245 -26.53 23.33 1.13
CA LEU A 245 -26.54 22.52 2.34
C LEU A 245 -26.84 21.04 2.04
N LYS A 246 -27.64 20.79 1.02
CA LYS A 246 -27.98 19.47 0.53
C LYS A 246 -26.74 18.61 0.24
N ASN A 247 -25.71 19.21 -0.36
CA ASN A 247 -24.48 18.54 -0.76
C ASN A 247 -23.34 18.74 0.26
N SER A 248 -23.49 19.64 1.24
CA SER A 248 -22.39 20.05 2.13
C SER A 248 -22.59 19.73 3.60
N TRP A 249 -23.79 19.33 4.03
CA TRP A 249 -24.13 19.20 5.46
C TRP A 249 -23.18 18.31 6.27
N ALA A 250 -22.68 17.22 5.69
CA ALA A 250 -21.81 16.26 6.39
C ALA A 250 -20.44 16.87 6.66
N LYS A 251 -19.77 17.37 5.61
CA LYS A 251 -18.49 18.09 5.72
C LYS A 251 -18.60 19.38 6.53
N PHE A 252 -19.71 20.10 6.43
CA PHE A 252 -19.94 21.28 7.26
C PHE A 252 -20.13 20.89 8.73
N GLY A 253 -20.89 19.83 9.03
CA GLY A 253 -21.01 19.27 10.37
C GLY A 253 -19.66 18.87 10.96
N LEU A 254 -18.83 18.17 10.19
CA LEU A 254 -17.46 17.82 10.56
C LEU A 254 -16.60 19.06 10.85
N ASN A 255 -16.67 20.08 9.99
CA ASN A 255 -15.99 21.36 10.21
C ASN A 255 -16.41 22.01 11.55
N GLU A 256 -17.70 22.02 11.86
CA GLU A 256 -18.22 22.59 13.10
C GLU A 256 -17.83 21.77 14.34
N PHE A 257 -17.76 20.44 14.24
CA PHE A 257 -17.20 19.60 15.31
C PHE A 257 -15.74 19.97 15.60
N LYS A 258 -14.93 20.15 14.56
CA LYS A 258 -13.51 20.57 14.70
C LYS A 258 -13.37 21.98 15.27
N ARG A 259 -14.31 22.88 14.99
CA ARG A 259 -14.39 24.23 15.59
C ARG A 259 -14.88 24.22 17.04
N GLY A 260 -15.40 23.09 17.54
CA GLY A 260 -16.03 23.00 18.86
C GLY A 260 -17.44 23.58 18.93
N ASN A 261 -18.06 23.92 17.81
CA ASN A 261 -19.45 24.41 17.75
C ASN A 261 -20.44 23.23 17.76
N LEU A 262 -20.42 22.46 18.85
CA LEU A 262 -21.18 21.21 18.98
C LEU A 262 -22.70 21.38 18.74
N PRO A 263 -23.38 22.45 19.21
CA PRO A 263 -24.81 22.61 18.96
C PRO A 263 -25.14 22.75 17.48
N PHE A 264 -24.32 23.49 16.72
CA PHE A 264 -24.54 23.65 15.29
C PHE A 264 -24.19 22.38 14.51
N ALA A 265 -23.07 21.74 14.85
CA ALA A 265 -22.64 20.48 14.25
C ALA A 265 -23.71 19.38 14.39
N ARG A 266 -24.28 19.24 15.59
CA ARG A 266 -25.38 18.29 15.86
C ARG A 266 -26.62 18.62 15.03
N ARG A 267 -27.01 19.89 14.96
CA ARG A 267 -28.16 20.33 14.15
C ARG A 267 -27.95 20.04 12.67
N LEU A 268 -26.75 20.28 12.13
CA LEU A 268 -26.39 19.95 10.75
C LEU A 268 -26.49 18.44 10.51
N THR A 269 -25.95 17.63 11.42
CA THR A 269 -25.98 16.16 11.35
C THR A 269 -27.42 15.64 11.36
N GLU A 270 -28.24 16.06 12.31
CA GLU A 270 -29.63 15.61 12.45
C GLU A 270 -30.49 16.03 11.26
N LYS A 271 -30.35 17.28 10.80
CA LYS A 271 -31.08 17.79 9.63
C LYS A 271 -30.62 17.12 8.35
N GLY A 272 -29.31 16.94 8.20
CA GLY A 272 -28.67 16.30 7.06
C GLY A 272 -29.11 14.85 6.91
N LEU A 273 -29.05 14.08 8.00
CA LEU A 273 -29.54 12.70 8.02
C LEU A 273 -31.02 12.62 7.60
N LYS A 274 -31.84 13.54 8.12
CA LYS A 274 -33.29 13.54 7.90
C LYS A 274 -33.71 13.89 6.47
N TYR A 275 -33.00 14.81 5.82
CA TYR A 275 -33.48 15.38 4.57
C TYR A 275 -32.52 15.22 3.38
N PHE A 276 -31.24 14.96 3.62
CA PHE A 276 -30.18 15.14 2.61
C PHE A 276 -29.16 13.99 2.53
N SER A 277 -29.44 12.83 3.13
CA SER A 277 -28.47 11.73 3.17
C SER A 277 -28.08 11.21 1.78
N GLU A 278 -28.98 11.26 0.80
CA GLU A 278 -28.74 10.75 -0.57
C GLU A 278 -27.78 11.60 -1.43
N TYR A 279 -27.35 12.77 -0.93
CA TYR A 279 -26.58 13.75 -1.69
C TYR A 279 -25.11 13.86 -1.33
N VAL A 280 -24.69 13.19 -0.26
CA VAL A 280 -23.32 13.23 0.24
C VAL A 280 -22.68 11.85 0.20
N ASP A 281 -21.35 11.80 0.17
CA ASP A 281 -20.64 10.54 0.22
C ASP A 281 -20.93 9.79 1.52
N ILE A 282 -21.16 8.49 1.42
CA ILE A 282 -21.52 7.64 2.55
C ILE A 282 -20.44 7.63 3.64
N GLU A 283 -19.16 7.73 3.29
CA GLU A 283 -18.07 7.76 4.26
C GLU A 283 -18.08 9.08 5.06
N ASP A 284 -18.50 10.19 4.45
CA ASP A 284 -18.68 11.46 5.16
C ASP A 284 -19.82 11.39 6.17
N ILE A 285 -20.88 10.63 5.84
CA ILE A 285 -21.98 10.36 6.77
C ILE A 285 -21.48 9.52 7.95
N TYR A 286 -20.69 8.48 7.70
CA TYR A 286 -20.11 7.66 8.76
C TYR A 286 -19.19 8.48 9.67
N GLU A 287 -18.31 9.30 9.09
CA GLU A 287 -17.38 10.15 9.84
C GLU A 287 -18.13 11.15 10.73
N VAL A 288 -19.19 11.79 10.22
CA VAL A 288 -19.96 12.77 11.00
C VAL A 288 -20.81 12.11 12.09
N ILE A 289 -21.32 10.89 11.86
CA ILE A 289 -21.97 10.07 12.90
C ILE A 289 -20.97 9.71 14.00
N ASP A 290 -19.76 9.29 13.65
CA ASP A 290 -18.72 8.94 14.62
C ASP A 290 -18.30 10.15 15.46
N CYS A 291 -18.12 11.30 14.81
CA CYS A 291 -17.89 12.57 15.52
C CYS A 291 -19.05 12.87 16.46
N TYR A 292 -20.30 12.78 15.99
CA TYR A 292 -21.48 12.99 16.83
C TYR A 292 -21.46 12.11 18.08
N LEU A 293 -21.18 10.81 17.94
CA LEU A 293 -21.17 9.83 19.03
C LEU A 293 -19.94 9.93 19.95
N SER A 294 -18.85 10.55 19.50
CA SER A 294 -17.68 10.81 20.35
C SER A 294 -17.95 11.90 21.40
N TYR A 295 -18.92 12.78 21.15
CA TYR A 295 -19.33 13.87 22.03
C TYR A 295 -20.68 13.59 22.72
N THR A 296 -21.02 12.32 22.98
CA THR A 296 -22.25 11.94 23.70
C THR A 296 -21.94 11.06 24.91
N ASP A 297 -22.73 11.23 25.97
CA ASP A 297 -22.60 10.44 27.20
C ASP A 297 -23.18 9.02 27.01
N ASN A 298 -24.34 8.92 26.37
CA ASN A 298 -25.00 7.66 26.07
C ASN A 298 -25.05 7.39 24.56
N LYS A 299 -24.14 6.52 24.10
CA LYS A 299 -24.03 6.15 22.70
C LYS A 299 -25.27 5.44 22.17
N LEU A 300 -25.83 4.48 22.92
CA LEU A 300 -26.98 3.70 22.45
C LEU A 300 -28.23 4.58 22.30
N GLU A 301 -28.47 5.48 23.25
CA GLU A 301 -29.58 6.44 23.17
C GLU A 301 -29.39 7.40 21.99
N SER A 302 -28.18 7.92 21.80
CA SER A 302 -27.84 8.78 20.68
C SER A 302 -28.03 8.09 19.33
N ILE A 303 -27.59 6.84 19.20
CA ILE A 303 -27.79 6.02 18.00
C ILE A 303 -29.29 5.84 17.73
N ASN A 304 -30.08 5.49 18.76
CA ASN A 304 -31.53 5.34 18.62
C ASN A 304 -32.19 6.64 18.15
N LYS A 305 -31.73 7.80 18.64
CA LYS A 305 -32.19 9.12 18.17
C LYS A 305 -31.85 9.32 16.69
N LEU A 306 -30.60 9.08 16.28
CA LEU A 306 -30.16 9.25 14.89
C LEU A 306 -30.92 8.33 13.93
N ILE A 307 -31.25 7.10 14.34
CA ILE A 307 -32.09 6.18 13.57
C ILE A 307 -33.44 6.81 13.22
N THR A 308 -34.05 7.60 14.12
CA THR A 308 -35.34 8.29 13.82
C THR A 308 -35.20 9.39 12.75
N TYR A 309 -33.99 9.89 12.53
CA TYR A 309 -33.66 10.86 11.50
C TYR A 309 -33.08 10.21 10.24
N ALA A 310 -32.95 8.90 10.17
CA ALA A 310 -32.46 8.21 8.97
C ALA A 310 -33.58 7.35 8.34
N PRO A 311 -34.73 7.95 7.94
CA PRO A 311 -35.90 7.16 7.54
C PRO A 311 -35.70 6.39 6.22
N ASP A 312 -34.81 6.82 5.32
CA ASP A 312 -34.72 6.28 3.95
C ASP A 312 -33.29 5.92 3.48
N ASN A 313 -32.74 4.86 4.10
CA ASN A 313 -31.70 3.93 3.59
C ASN A 313 -30.22 4.36 3.53
N VAL A 314 -29.88 5.64 3.33
CA VAL A 314 -28.46 6.01 3.29
C VAL A 314 -27.88 6.02 4.72
N ALA A 315 -26.91 5.13 4.99
CA ALA A 315 -26.24 4.90 6.29
C ALA A 315 -27.05 4.23 7.43
N ILE A 316 -28.31 3.86 7.21
CA ILE A 316 -29.10 3.19 8.25
C ILE A 316 -28.49 1.85 8.67
N ASP A 317 -27.84 1.16 7.74
CA ASP A 317 -27.08 -0.07 7.97
C ASP A 317 -25.97 0.13 9.00
N TYR A 318 -25.25 1.25 8.93
CA TYR A 318 -24.23 1.62 9.90
C TYR A 318 -24.81 1.90 11.28
N LEU A 319 -25.90 2.67 11.35
CA LEU A 319 -26.56 2.96 12.62
C LEU A 319 -27.09 1.68 13.28
N ILE A 320 -27.65 0.74 12.51
CA ILE A 320 -28.08 -0.58 13.01
C ILE A 320 -26.87 -1.41 13.48
N TYR A 321 -25.76 -1.38 12.75
CA TYR A 321 -24.51 -2.03 13.15
C TYR A 321 -24.02 -1.50 14.50
N LEU A 322 -23.96 -0.17 14.65
CA LEU A 322 -23.59 0.49 15.90
C LEU A 322 -24.59 0.16 17.02
N GLN A 323 -25.89 0.15 16.72
CA GLN A 323 -26.93 -0.21 17.68
C GLN A 323 -26.70 -1.61 18.24
N ALA A 324 -26.41 -2.60 17.39
CA ALA A 324 -26.08 -3.95 17.82
C ALA A 324 -24.78 -4.00 18.64
N LYS A 325 -23.73 -3.28 18.20
CA LYS A 325 -22.42 -3.23 18.86
C LYS A 325 -22.49 -2.73 20.30
N TYR A 326 -23.36 -1.74 20.58
CA TYR A 326 -23.56 -1.18 21.92
C TYR A 326 -24.75 -1.81 22.67
N SER A 327 -25.40 -2.84 22.11
CA SER A 327 -26.48 -3.58 22.76
C SER A 327 -25.96 -4.78 23.58
N ASN A 328 -26.79 -5.27 24.51
CA ASN A 328 -26.51 -6.52 25.21
C ASN A 328 -26.54 -7.74 24.24
N PRO A 329 -25.90 -8.87 24.57
CA PRO A 329 -25.80 -10.03 23.68
C PRO A 329 -27.15 -10.61 23.22
N GLN A 330 -28.20 -10.49 24.04
CA GLN A 330 -29.53 -11.01 23.71
C GLN A 330 -30.18 -10.17 22.60
N ASN A 331 -30.04 -8.85 22.65
CA ASN A 331 -30.58 -7.93 21.66
C ASN A 331 -29.69 -7.82 20.42
N MET A 332 -28.37 -7.89 20.60
CA MET A 332 -27.37 -7.82 19.52
C MET A 332 -27.70 -8.79 18.37
N TYR A 333 -28.00 -10.05 18.70
CA TYR A 333 -28.33 -11.08 17.71
C TYR A 333 -29.51 -10.67 16.82
N THR A 334 -30.60 -10.21 17.43
CA THR A 334 -31.81 -9.79 16.71
C THR A 334 -31.55 -8.59 15.82
N ILE A 335 -30.70 -7.65 16.27
CA ILE A 335 -30.36 -6.45 15.51
C ILE A 335 -29.44 -6.79 14.33
N TYR A 336 -28.43 -7.65 14.52
CA TYR A 336 -27.60 -8.13 13.43
C TYR A 336 -28.38 -8.94 12.40
N GLU A 337 -29.34 -9.76 12.83
CA GLU A 337 -30.23 -10.48 11.91
C GLU A 337 -31.06 -9.53 11.04
N LYS A 338 -31.56 -8.43 11.61
CA LYS A 338 -32.20 -7.36 10.84
C LYS A 338 -31.23 -6.73 9.85
N LEU A 339 -30.00 -6.40 10.27
CA LEU A 339 -28.98 -5.75 9.44
C LEU A 339 -28.66 -6.56 8.18
N PHE A 340 -28.22 -7.82 8.31
CA PHE A 340 -27.82 -8.59 7.12
C PHE A 340 -29.00 -9.11 6.30
N THR A 341 -30.24 -9.03 6.83
CA THR A 341 -31.45 -9.40 6.08
C THR A 341 -31.96 -8.22 5.26
N ALA A 342 -31.93 -7.01 5.81
CA ALA A 342 -32.34 -5.80 5.11
C ALA A 342 -31.23 -5.23 4.21
N PHE A 343 -29.95 -5.37 4.60
CA PHE A 343 -28.79 -4.77 3.92
C PHE A 343 -27.70 -5.81 3.62
N PRO A 344 -27.98 -6.85 2.81
CA PRO A 344 -27.02 -7.93 2.55
C PRO A 344 -25.73 -7.47 1.84
N GLU A 345 -25.73 -6.33 1.16
CA GLU A 345 -24.54 -5.77 0.49
C GLU A 345 -23.74 -4.79 1.37
N SER A 346 -24.22 -4.51 2.59
CA SER A 346 -23.53 -3.59 3.51
C SER A 346 -22.17 -4.14 3.93
N LYS A 347 -21.15 -3.26 4.01
CA LYS A 347 -19.82 -3.61 4.54
C LYS A 347 -19.86 -4.11 5.99
N PHE A 348 -20.91 -3.76 6.74
CA PHE A 348 -21.12 -4.20 8.13
C PHE A 348 -21.79 -5.58 8.24
N SER A 349 -22.45 -6.04 7.17
CA SER A 349 -23.22 -7.29 7.19
C SER A 349 -22.34 -8.53 7.27
N ALA A 350 -21.12 -8.48 6.74
CA ALA A 350 -20.14 -9.56 6.88
C ALA A 350 -19.79 -9.81 8.36
N GLU A 351 -19.41 -8.75 9.08
CA GLU A 351 -19.07 -8.86 10.51
C GLU A 351 -20.31 -9.24 11.33
N ALA A 352 -21.45 -8.60 11.09
CA ALA A 352 -22.72 -8.90 11.78
C ALA A 352 -23.09 -10.38 11.67
N LEU A 353 -23.05 -10.92 10.44
CA LEU A 353 -23.35 -12.33 10.20
C LEU A 353 -22.29 -13.26 10.80
N TYR A 354 -21.01 -12.88 10.80
CA TYR A 354 -19.94 -13.63 11.47
C TYR A 354 -20.11 -13.69 13.00
N LYS A 355 -20.41 -12.57 13.65
CA LYS A 355 -20.67 -12.51 15.10
C LYS A 355 -21.89 -13.34 15.47
N THR A 356 -22.96 -13.23 14.68
CA THR A 356 -24.17 -14.05 14.79
C THR A 356 -23.85 -15.55 14.65
N PHE A 357 -23.02 -15.90 13.67
CA PHE A 357 -22.54 -17.27 13.42
C PHE A 357 -21.79 -17.84 14.63
N LEU A 358 -20.79 -17.13 15.18
CA LEU A 358 -20.05 -17.57 16.36
C LEU A 358 -20.96 -17.73 17.59
N TYR A 359 -21.87 -16.78 17.81
CA TYR A 359 -22.82 -16.86 18.92
C TYR A 359 -23.66 -18.15 18.86
N THR A 360 -24.10 -18.58 17.67
CA THR A 360 -24.83 -19.85 17.53
C THR A 360 -23.97 -21.09 17.78
N ILE A 361 -22.65 -21.04 17.55
CA ILE A 361 -21.71 -22.11 17.92
C ILE A 361 -21.63 -22.21 19.44
N ASP A 362 -21.52 -21.09 20.14
CA ASP A 362 -21.46 -21.04 21.60
C ASP A 362 -22.73 -21.57 22.26
N LYS A 363 -23.90 -21.30 21.67
CA LYS A 363 -25.18 -21.87 22.10
C LYS A 363 -25.38 -23.34 21.69
N GLY A 364 -24.43 -23.94 20.98
CA GLY A 364 -24.52 -25.33 20.50
C GLY A 364 -25.51 -25.55 19.36
N ASN A 365 -26.06 -24.50 18.74
CA ASN A 365 -27.00 -24.61 17.64
C ASN A 365 -26.26 -24.75 16.30
N TYR A 366 -25.62 -25.91 16.11
CA TYR A 366 -24.76 -26.19 14.95
C TYR A 366 -25.52 -26.19 13.61
N LYS A 367 -26.80 -26.61 13.58
CA LYS A 367 -27.62 -26.58 12.36
C LYS A 367 -27.82 -25.14 11.88
N LYS A 368 -28.19 -24.23 12.79
CA LYS A 368 -28.35 -22.80 12.47
C LYS A 368 -27.00 -22.16 12.13
N SER A 369 -25.95 -22.50 12.85
CA SER A 369 -24.59 -22.01 12.60
C SER A 369 -24.11 -22.36 11.19
N ILE A 370 -24.24 -23.61 10.75
CA ILE A 370 -23.86 -24.00 9.37
C ILE A 370 -24.64 -23.19 8.33
N LEU A 371 -25.95 -22.97 8.52
CA LEU A 371 -26.77 -22.18 7.60
C LEU A 371 -26.28 -20.72 7.52
N LEU A 372 -26.04 -20.09 8.67
CA LEU A 372 -25.52 -18.71 8.74
C LEU A 372 -24.12 -18.61 8.11
N GLY A 373 -23.25 -19.58 8.39
CA GLY A 373 -21.91 -19.63 7.83
C GLY A 373 -21.91 -19.84 6.31
N GLN A 374 -22.77 -20.72 5.79
CA GLN A 374 -22.95 -20.89 4.34
C GLN A 374 -23.52 -19.63 3.68
N LYS A 375 -24.47 -18.96 4.33
CA LYS A 375 -24.97 -17.64 3.90
C LYS A 375 -23.82 -16.64 3.83
N HIS A 376 -22.98 -16.58 4.86
CA HIS A 376 -21.82 -15.68 4.89
C HIS A 376 -20.84 -15.99 3.76
N LEU A 377 -20.48 -17.25 3.53
CA LEU A 377 -19.55 -17.63 2.47
C LEU A 377 -20.12 -17.44 1.06
N ARG A 378 -21.44 -17.32 0.92
CA ARG A 378 -22.10 -17.01 -0.36
C ARG A 378 -22.02 -15.51 -0.69
N TYR A 379 -22.35 -14.64 0.28
CA TYR A 379 -22.44 -13.19 0.06
C TYR A 379 -21.13 -12.44 0.37
N PHE A 380 -20.33 -12.92 1.33
CA PHE A 380 -19.14 -12.23 1.84
C PHE A 380 -17.89 -13.10 1.71
N LYS A 381 -17.70 -13.75 0.55
CA LYS A 381 -16.54 -14.62 0.33
C LYS A 381 -15.20 -13.86 0.37
N ASP A 382 -15.19 -12.56 0.10
CA ASP A 382 -13.95 -11.76 0.01
C ASP A 382 -13.66 -10.93 1.29
N SER A 383 -14.49 -11.09 2.33
CA SER A 383 -14.32 -10.39 3.61
C SER A 383 -13.25 -11.05 4.50
N ASP A 384 -12.69 -10.27 5.43
CA ASP A 384 -11.69 -10.75 6.38
C ASP A 384 -12.22 -11.80 7.37
N THR A 385 -13.55 -11.93 7.50
CA THR A 385 -14.23 -12.92 8.35
C THR A 385 -14.49 -14.25 7.63
N ALA A 386 -14.43 -14.29 6.29
CA ALA A 386 -14.71 -15.49 5.51
C ALA A 386 -13.79 -16.70 5.84
N PRO A 387 -12.47 -16.53 6.03
CA PRO A 387 -11.59 -17.63 6.43
C PRO A 387 -11.99 -18.23 7.79
N ALA A 388 -12.39 -17.37 8.74
CA ALA A 388 -12.84 -17.78 10.06
C ALA A 388 -14.11 -18.62 9.98
N VAL A 389 -15.11 -18.13 9.26
CA VAL A 389 -16.39 -18.84 9.06
C VAL A 389 -16.17 -20.21 8.45
N MET A 390 -15.36 -20.29 7.38
CA MET A 390 -15.12 -21.54 6.68
C MET A 390 -14.37 -22.56 7.55
N PHE A 391 -13.38 -22.12 8.33
CA PHE A 391 -12.70 -22.95 9.31
C PHE A 391 -13.65 -23.47 10.39
N TRP A 392 -14.47 -22.60 10.96
CA TRP A 392 -15.40 -22.95 12.02
C TRP A 392 -16.52 -23.89 11.54
N ILE A 393 -16.96 -23.81 10.28
CA ILE A 393 -17.84 -24.84 9.70
C ILE A 393 -17.14 -26.20 9.67
N GLY A 394 -15.86 -26.24 9.27
CA GLY A 394 -15.03 -27.44 9.36
C GLY A 394 -14.98 -28.02 10.78
N LYS A 395 -14.78 -27.16 11.79
CA LYS A 395 -14.79 -27.53 13.22
C LYS A 395 -16.13 -28.10 13.67
N ILE A 396 -17.25 -27.55 13.19
CA ILE A 396 -18.59 -28.10 13.49
C ILE A 396 -18.73 -29.52 12.94
N TYR A 397 -18.34 -29.76 11.68
CA TYR A 397 -18.39 -31.10 11.09
C TYR A 397 -17.46 -32.08 11.80
N GLU A 398 -16.28 -31.61 12.20
CA GLU A 398 -15.33 -32.41 12.97
C GLU A 398 -15.92 -32.84 14.32
N ARG A 399 -16.53 -31.91 15.06
CA ARG A 399 -17.23 -32.18 16.34
C ARG A 399 -18.37 -33.17 16.16
N ASN A 400 -19.03 -33.16 15.01
CA ASN A 400 -20.10 -34.09 14.65
C ASN A 400 -19.58 -35.40 14.01
N LYS A 401 -18.28 -35.70 14.11
CA LYS A 401 -17.62 -36.90 13.57
C LYS A 401 -17.76 -37.08 12.05
N ASN A 402 -18.04 -36.00 11.31
CA ASN A 402 -18.06 -36.01 9.84
C ASN A 402 -16.69 -35.58 9.30
N GLY A 403 -15.75 -36.51 9.29
CA GLY A 403 -14.37 -36.26 8.86
C GLY A 403 -14.23 -35.83 7.39
N LEU A 404 -15.09 -36.33 6.50
CA LEU A 404 -15.08 -35.96 5.07
C LEU A 404 -15.40 -34.48 4.87
N MET A 405 -16.46 -33.99 5.50
CA MET A 405 -16.85 -32.57 5.40
C MET A 405 -15.86 -31.67 6.13
N ALA A 406 -15.36 -32.08 7.30
CA ALA A 406 -14.34 -31.33 8.02
C ALA A 406 -13.08 -31.14 7.14
N LYS A 407 -12.55 -32.23 6.57
CA LYS A 407 -11.39 -32.20 5.67
C LYS A 407 -11.61 -31.31 4.45
N LYS A 408 -12.80 -31.38 3.84
CA LYS A 408 -13.18 -30.51 2.72
C LYS A 408 -13.06 -29.03 3.10
N TYR A 409 -13.70 -28.62 4.19
CA TYR A 409 -13.69 -27.21 4.63
C TYR A 409 -12.28 -26.73 5.00
N TYR A 410 -11.48 -27.54 5.69
CA TYR A 410 -10.09 -27.20 5.98
C TYR A 410 -9.24 -27.01 4.72
N THR A 411 -9.39 -27.91 3.74
CA THR A 411 -8.69 -27.80 2.45
C THR A 411 -9.15 -26.55 1.68
N ASP A 412 -10.45 -26.24 1.70
CA ASP A 412 -11.01 -25.07 1.03
C ASP A 412 -10.51 -23.74 1.62
N VAL A 413 -10.31 -23.65 2.95
CA VAL A 413 -9.71 -22.45 3.58
C VAL A 413 -8.30 -22.24 3.07
N GLN A 414 -7.48 -23.29 3.03
CA GLN A 414 -6.09 -23.17 2.57
C GLN A 414 -6.00 -22.75 1.11
N ARG A 415 -6.91 -23.25 0.27
CA ARG A 415 -6.94 -22.91 -1.15
C ARG A 415 -7.46 -21.50 -1.43
N LYS A 416 -8.49 -21.05 -0.70
CA LYS A 416 -9.16 -19.76 -0.97
C LYS A 416 -8.55 -18.60 -0.20
N TYR A 417 -8.00 -18.86 0.98
CA TYR A 417 -7.44 -17.85 1.89
C TYR A 417 -6.06 -18.28 2.39
N PRO A 418 -5.12 -18.57 1.48
CA PRO A 418 -3.86 -19.23 1.80
C PRO A 418 -3.04 -18.47 2.84
N ASP A 419 -3.12 -17.14 2.89
CA ASP A 419 -2.37 -16.26 3.78
C ASP A 419 -3.09 -15.94 5.11
N SER A 420 -4.16 -16.65 5.47
CA SER A 420 -4.94 -16.36 6.68
C SER A 420 -4.50 -17.16 7.91
N TYR A 421 -4.73 -16.61 9.12
CA TYR A 421 -4.62 -17.35 10.38
C TYR A 421 -5.39 -18.68 10.35
N TYR A 422 -6.58 -18.68 9.74
CA TYR A 422 -7.41 -19.88 9.68
C TYR A 422 -6.93 -20.91 8.66
N SER A 423 -6.14 -20.51 7.66
CA SER A 423 -5.41 -21.45 6.78
C SER A 423 -4.34 -22.20 7.56
N PHE A 424 -3.59 -21.50 8.40
CA PHE A 424 -2.66 -22.12 9.35
C PHE A 424 -3.37 -23.10 10.29
N ARG A 425 -4.49 -22.69 10.90
CA ARG A 425 -5.25 -23.56 11.79
C ARG A 425 -5.81 -24.78 11.05
N ALA A 426 -6.34 -24.60 9.85
CA ALA A 426 -6.82 -25.68 9.00
C ALA A 426 -5.71 -26.68 8.65
N TYR A 427 -4.52 -26.18 8.28
CA TYR A 427 -3.33 -27.02 8.04
C TYR A 427 -3.03 -27.89 9.26
N SER A 428 -3.00 -27.29 10.46
CA SER A 428 -2.71 -28.00 11.70
C SER A 428 -3.74 -29.10 11.98
N ARG A 429 -5.04 -28.83 11.82
CA ARG A 429 -6.10 -29.83 11.99
C ARG A 429 -5.96 -31.02 11.02
N LEU A 430 -5.51 -30.77 9.78
CA LEU A 430 -5.28 -31.82 8.79
C LEU A 430 -4.03 -32.67 9.07
N HIS A 431 -3.07 -32.15 9.84
CA HIS A 431 -1.76 -32.80 10.09
C HIS A 431 -1.57 -33.11 11.59
N LYS A 432 -2.57 -33.75 12.20
CA LYS A 432 -2.52 -34.24 13.59
C LYS A 432 -2.22 -33.14 14.64
N ASN A 433 -2.68 -31.92 14.43
CA ASN A 433 -2.47 -30.76 15.32
C ASN A 433 -1.00 -30.37 15.51
N LYS A 434 -0.10 -30.65 14.56
CA LYS A 434 1.22 -30.02 14.59
C LYS A 434 1.03 -28.52 14.38
N LEU A 435 1.25 -27.73 15.43
CA LEU A 435 1.01 -26.30 15.42
C LEU A 435 2.20 -25.57 14.80
N MET A 436 3.36 -25.68 15.42
CA MET A 436 4.60 -25.04 14.99
C MET A 436 5.74 -26.07 15.05
N GLY A 437 6.90 -25.77 14.49
CA GLY A 437 8.02 -26.69 14.54
C GLY A 437 9.13 -26.40 13.55
N ASN A 438 10.34 -26.65 14.02
CA ASN A 438 11.61 -26.36 13.36
C ASN A 438 11.60 -26.73 11.87
N LYS A 439 11.59 -25.71 11.02
CA LYS A 439 11.82 -25.84 9.58
C LYS A 439 13.19 -25.24 9.31
N ASP A 440 14.10 -26.05 8.78
CA ASP A 440 15.23 -25.49 8.04
C ASP A 440 14.64 -24.66 6.89
N ILE A 441 14.66 -23.34 7.03
CA ILE A 441 14.09 -22.47 6.00
C ILE A 441 15.09 -22.29 4.87
N LYS A 442 14.61 -22.28 3.63
CA LYS A 442 15.44 -21.95 2.48
C LYS A 442 15.41 -20.45 2.26
N GLN A 443 16.46 -19.73 2.67
CA GLN A 443 16.57 -18.30 2.40
C GLN A 443 16.46 -18.00 0.89
N LYS A 444 15.61 -17.03 0.53
CA LYS A 444 15.38 -16.58 -0.86
C LYS A 444 15.64 -15.06 -0.93
N PRO A 445 16.32 -14.55 -1.98
CA PRO A 445 16.65 -13.13 -2.08
C PRO A 445 15.43 -12.27 -2.41
N ILE A 446 15.47 -11.01 -2.01
CA ILE A 446 14.52 -9.98 -2.45
C ILE A 446 14.90 -9.50 -3.85
N GLU A 447 13.95 -9.57 -4.77
CA GLU A 447 14.11 -9.27 -6.19
C GLU A 447 13.19 -8.12 -6.61
N PHE A 448 13.35 -7.61 -7.84
CA PHE A 448 12.39 -6.67 -8.43
C PHE A 448 10.99 -7.31 -8.42
N PRO A 449 9.93 -6.60 -8.01
CA PRO A 449 8.61 -7.18 -7.73
C PRO A 449 7.86 -7.75 -8.95
N TYR A 450 8.41 -7.65 -10.15
CA TYR A 450 7.80 -8.14 -11.38
C TYR A 450 8.72 -9.14 -12.08
N GLY A 451 8.10 -10.11 -12.76
CA GLY A 451 8.78 -11.28 -13.33
C GLY A 451 9.99 -10.95 -14.20
N LYS A 452 10.97 -11.86 -14.21
CA LYS A 452 12.19 -11.75 -15.01
C LYS A 452 11.97 -12.29 -16.44
N THR A 453 11.51 -11.44 -17.36
CA THR A 453 11.83 -11.46 -18.81
C THR A 453 11.58 -10.05 -19.39
N THR A 454 12.44 -9.39 -20.17
CA THR A 454 13.77 -9.65 -20.76
C THR A 454 14.83 -8.70 -20.16
N GLU A 455 15.76 -9.27 -19.41
CA GLU A 455 17.14 -8.85 -19.12
C GLU A 455 17.55 -7.49 -18.53
N GLN A 456 16.64 -6.56 -18.18
CA GLN A 456 16.79 -5.58 -17.07
C GLN A 456 15.79 -4.42 -17.30
N SER A 457 14.68 -4.37 -16.55
CA SER A 457 13.79 -3.20 -16.57
C SER A 457 14.60 -1.93 -16.29
N MET A 458 14.25 -0.81 -16.92
CA MET A 458 14.93 0.48 -16.69
C MET A 458 15.02 0.81 -15.19
N ALA A 459 13.97 0.51 -14.42
CA ALA A 459 13.96 0.62 -12.97
C ALA A 459 15.08 -0.19 -12.30
N THR A 460 15.32 -1.43 -12.75
CA THR A 460 16.36 -2.30 -12.20
C THR A 460 17.75 -1.72 -12.45
N LYS A 461 18.05 -1.34 -13.71
CA LYS A 461 19.33 -0.72 -14.08
C LYS A 461 19.59 0.55 -13.26
N LEU A 462 18.59 1.43 -13.18
CA LEU A 462 18.73 2.71 -12.48
C LEU A 462 18.91 2.53 -10.98
N VAL A 463 18.20 1.58 -10.35
CA VAL A 463 18.38 1.24 -8.93
C VAL A 463 19.77 0.66 -8.67
N GLU A 464 20.29 -0.21 -9.54
CA GLU A 464 21.67 -0.74 -9.46
C GLU A 464 22.71 0.38 -9.60
N LEU A 465 22.44 1.37 -10.45
CA LEU A 465 23.27 2.58 -10.60
C LEU A 465 23.11 3.57 -9.43
N GLY A 466 22.20 3.32 -8.49
CA GLY A 466 21.94 4.17 -7.32
C GLY A 466 21.06 5.39 -7.60
N ASP A 467 20.36 5.44 -8.74
CA ASP A 467 19.45 6.53 -9.12
C ASP A 467 18.03 6.36 -8.54
N TYR A 468 17.97 6.21 -7.22
CA TYR A 468 16.70 5.94 -6.51
C TYR A 468 15.66 7.04 -6.68
N ASP A 469 16.08 8.31 -6.62
CA ASP A 469 15.15 9.45 -6.70
C ASP A 469 14.41 9.45 -8.04
N PHE A 470 15.11 9.07 -9.10
CA PHE A 470 14.54 9.03 -10.43
C PHE A 470 13.56 7.88 -10.63
N VAL A 471 13.91 6.69 -10.15
CA VAL A 471 12.98 5.55 -10.18
C VAL A 471 11.78 5.83 -9.27
N SER A 472 11.99 6.48 -8.13
CA SER A 472 10.90 6.86 -7.23
C SER A 472 9.92 7.82 -7.91
N GLU A 473 10.41 8.82 -8.65
CA GLU A 473 9.57 9.74 -9.44
C GLU A 473 8.76 9.00 -10.52
N LEU A 474 9.39 8.09 -11.25
CA LEU A 474 8.77 7.33 -12.34
C LEU A 474 7.67 6.38 -11.86
N TYR A 475 7.91 5.70 -10.73
CA TYR A 475 7.06 4.63 -10.22
C TYR A 475 6.34 5.02 -8.93
N LYS A 476 6.12 6.32 -8.70
CA LYS A 476 5.57 6.86 -7.44
C LYS A 476 4.25 6.22 -6.98
N ASN A 477 3.44 5.75 -7.93
CA ASN A 477 2.13 5.14 -7.69
C ASN A 477 2.19 3.59 -7.63
N ASP A 478 3.38 3.00 -7.73
CA ASP A 478 3.58 1.55 -7.65
C ASP A 478 4.17 1.17 -6.28
N ASP A 479 3.29 0.79 -5.37
CA ASP A 479 3.64 0.45 -3.97
C ASP A 479 4.74 -0.63 -3.89
N PHE A 480 4.76 -1.60 -4.82
CA PHE A 480 5.78 -2.66 -4.82
C PHE A 480 7.14 -2.15 -5.29
N VAL A 481 7.18 -1.32 -6.33
CA VAL A 481 8.44 -0.72 -6.80
C VAL A 481 8.98 0.26 -5.76
N GLN A 482 8.12 1.08 -5.14
CA GLN A 482 8.53 1.94 -4.03
C GLN A 482 9.07 1.11 -2.86
N SER A 483 8.40 0.03 -2.48
CA SER A 483 8.89 -0.91 -1.45
C SER A 483 10.29 -1.45 -1.78
N TRP A 484 10.51 -1.85 -3.04
CA TRP A 484 11.79 -2.37 -3.49
C TRP A 484 12.91 -1.32 -3.47
N ILE A 485 12.61 -0.08 -3.87
CA ILE A 485 13.54 1.05 -3.77
C ILE A 485 13.94 1.30 -2.32
N GLU A 486 12.97 1.35 -1.40
CA GLU A 486 13.23 1.58 0.02
C GLU A 486 14.07 0.45 0.63
N TYR A 487 13.82 -0.81 0.23
CA TYR A 487 14.69 -1.93 0.60
C TYR A 487 16.14 -1.70 0.14
N LYS A 488 16.32 -1.29 -1.13
CA LYS A 488 17.66 -1.04 -1.69
C LYS A 488 18.37 0.17 -1.08
N LYS A 489 17.64 1.14 -0.54
CA LYS A 489 18.18 2.26 0.26
C LYS A 489 18.58 1.85 1.69
N GLY A 490 18.15 0.68 2.18
CA GLY A 490 18.30 0.26 3.57
C GLY A 490 17.15 0.72 4.49
N ASN A 491 16.09 1.33 3.94
CA ASN A 491 14.91 1.78 4.67
C ASN A 491 13.92 0.62 4.86
N LEU A 492 14.32 -0.38 5.65
CA LEU A 492 13.63 -1.66 5.78
C LEU A 492 12.18 -1.54 6.25
N VAL A 493 11.90 -0.65 7.20
CA VAL A 493 10.55 -0.45 7.77
C VAL A 493 9.57 0.03 6.70
N GLN A 494 9.95 1.08 5.97
CA GLN A 494 9.12 1.66 4.92
C GLN A 494 8.88 0.65 3.78
N SER A 495 9.92 -0.11 3.42
CA SER A 495 9.81 -1.19 2.44
C SER A 495 8.71 -2.19 2.81
N VAL A 496 8.74 -2.69 4.05
CA VAL A 496 7.79 -3.68 4.54
C VAL A 496 6.36 -3.14 4.55
N ILE A 497 6.14 -1.92 5.04
CA ILE A 497 4.82 -1.29 5.10
C ILE A 497 4.20 -1.19 3.70
N LEU A 498 4.95 -0.67 2.73
CA LEU A 498 4.48 -0.50 1.34
C LEU A 498 4.09 -1.84 0.70
N ALA A 499 4.95 -2.87 0.79
CA ALA A 499 4.66 -4.16 0.19
C ALA A 499 3.50 -4.90 0.87
N GLN A 500 3.33 -4.74 2.19
CA GLN A 500 2.20 -5.32 2.90
C GLN A 500 0.87 -4.74 2.43
N GLU A 501 0.77 -3.41 2.35
CA GLU A 501 -0.45 -2.75 1.87
C GLU A 501 -0.74 -3.12 0.41
N ALA A 502 0.30 -3.21 -0.42
CA ALA A 502 0.18 -3.67 -1.80
C ALA A 502 -0.37 -5.11 -1.89
N ILE A 503 0.22 -6.07 -1.16
CA ILE A 503 -0.28 -7.45 -1.13
C ILE A 503 -1.71 -7.50 -0.61
N LYS A 504 -2.07 -6.73 0.43
CA LYS A 504 -3.42 -6.73 1.02
C LYS A 504 -4.50 -6.36 0.01
N LYS A 505 -4.21 -5.50 -0.96
CA LYS A 505 -5.13 -5.07 -2.02
C LYS A 505 -5.33 -6.13 -3.13
N MET A 506 -4.44 -7.13 -3.25
CA MET A 506 -4.51 -8.12 -4.34
C MET A 506 -5.58 -9.20 -4.12
N ARG A 507 -6.48 -9.39 -5.09
CA ARG A 507 -7.50 -10.46 -5.11
C ARG A 507 -7.52 -11.12 -6.51
N PRO A 508 -7.29 -12.44 -6.66
CA PRO A 508 -6.87 -13.39 -5.63
C PRO A 508 -5.47 -13.08 -5.08
N ARG A 509 -5.14 -13.66 -3.92
CA ARG A 509 -3.77 -13.61 -3.39
C ARG A 509 -2.83 -14.40 -4.30
N PRO A 510 -1.59 -13.91 -4.55
CA PRO A 510 -0.61 -14.66 -5.32
C PRO A 510 -0.09 -15.86 -4.52
N ASP A 511 0.38 -16.89 -5.22
CA ASP A 511 1.06 -18.04 -4.61
C ASP A 511 2.30 -17.60 -3.82
N PHE A 512 2.67 -18.35 -2.77
CA PHE A 512 3.79 -17.99 -1.89
C PHE A 512 5.17 -17.96 -2.59
N ASP A 513 5.29 -18.52 -3.79
CA ASP A 513 6.50 -18.42 -4.61
C ASP A 513 6.66 -17.06 -5.33
N ASP A 514 5.60 -16.24 -5.37
CA ASP A 514 5.66 -14.89 -5.93
C ASP A 514 6.68 -14.03 -5.17
N VAL A 515 7.60 -13.41 -5.91
CA VAL A 515 8.73 -12.65 -5.35
C VAL A 515 8.28 -11.48 -4.46
N ARG A 516 7.08 -10.93 -4.66
CA ARG A 516 6.54 -9.83 -3.88
C ARG A 516 6.30 -10.20 -2.42
N TRP A 517 6.05 -11.47 -2.13
CA TRP A 517 5.97 -11.95 -0.74
C TRP A 517 7.25 -11.70 0.05
N ARG A 518 8.41 -11.73 -0.61
CA ARG A 518 9.71 -11.50 0.04
C ARG A 518 9.94 -10.04 0.42
N LEU A 519 9.29 -9.09 -0.27
CA LEU A 519 9.24 -7.68 0.16
C LEU A 519 8.29 -7.48 1.34
N ALA A 520 7.12 -8.12 1.29
CA ALA A 520 6.13 -8.00 2.36
C ALA A 520 6.52 -8.76 3.63
N TYR A 521 7.28 -9.85 3.52
CA TYR A 521 7.74 -10.74 4.60
C TYR A 521 9.24 -11.04 4.41
N PRO A 522 10.12 -10.04 4.64
CA PRO A 522 11.56 -10.21 4.52
C PRO A 522 12.16 -10.91 5.75
N LEU A 523 13.31 -11.56 5.58
CA LEU A 523 14.10 -12.16 6.67
C LEU A 523 14.97 -11.13 7.42
N ASN A 524 14.44 -9.93 7.67
CA ASN A 524 15.18 -8.88 8.40
C ASN A 524 15.54 -9.36 9.82
N TYR A 525 16.80 -9.22 10.20
CA TYR A 525 17.39 -9.72 11.46
C TYR A 525 17.30 -11.23 11.69
N TYR A 526 16.93 -12.04 10.68
CA TYR A 526 16.79 -13.49 10.86
C TYR A 526 18.09 -14.16 11.33
N ASP A 527 19.23 -13.79 10.75
CA ASP A 527 20.52 -14.32 11.19
C ASP A 527 20.85 -13.92 12.64
N THR A 528 20.38 -12.75 13.12
CA THR A 528 20.54 -12.34 14.53
C THR A 528 19.67 -13.19 15.46
N ILE A 529 18.46 -13.56 15.02
CA ILE A 529 17.55 -14.44 15.75
C ILE A 529 18.14 -15.84 15.86
N VAL A 530 18.58 -16.43 14.74
CA VAL A 530 19.17 -17.79 14.71
C VAL A 530 20.41 -17.90 15.60
N ASN A 531 21.24 -16.85 15.65
CA ASN A 531 22.43 -16.82 16.48
C ASN A 531 22.13 -16.55 17.98
N SER A 532 20.88 -16.23 18.34
CA SER A 532 20.47 -16.03 19.72
C SER A 532 20.20 -17.38 20.41
N LYS A 533 21.14 -17.83 21.25
CA LYS A 533 21.05 -19.10 22.02
C LYS A 533 19.77 -19.24 22.87
N GLY A 534 19.18 -20.43 22.92
CA GLY A 534 18.11 -20.75 23.86
C GLY A 534 16.70 -20.54 23.32
N PHE A 535 16.52 -20.65 22.01
CA PHE A 535 15.21 -20.63 21.39
C PHE A 535 15.15 -21.60 20.20
N GLU A 536 14.06 -22.37 20.10
CA GLU A 536 13.96 -23.48 19.14
C GLU A 536 13.36 -23.09 17.77
N ASP A 537 12.40 -22.15 17.70
CA ASP A 537 11.65 -21.88 16.45
C ASP A 537 11.77 -20.43 15.96
N SER A 538 12.91 -20.10 15.35
CA SER A 538 13.27 -18.74 14.91
C SER A 538 12.20 -18.00 14.10
N LEU A 539 11.28 -18.70 13.42
CA LEU A 539 10.19 -18.07 12.68
C LEU A 539 9.13 -17.44 13.59
N VAL A 540 8.87 -18.01 14.76
CA VAL A 540 7.95 -17.41 15.74
C VAL A 540 8.48 -16.08 16.23
N ILE A 541 9.77 -16.00 16.57
CA ILE A 541 10.41 -14.75 17.01
C ILE A 541 10.45 -13.73 15.86
N LEU A 542 10.77 -14.15 14.64
CA LEU A 542 10.70 -13.27 13.47
C LEU A 542 9.29 -12.69 13.28
N SER A 543 8.27 -13.50 13.54
CA SER A 543 6.87 -13.10 13.45
C SER A 543 6.46 -12.12 14.55
N ILE A 544 6.91 -12.34 15.78
CA ILE A 544 6.74 -11.38 16.89
C ILE A 544 7.42 -10.06 16.55
N LEU A 545 8.70 -10.10 16.17
CA LEU A 545 9.50 -8.92 15.85
C LEU A 545 8.86 -8.06 14.74
N ARG A 546 8.27 -8.73 13.73
CA ARG A 546 7.48 -8.09 12.70
C ARG A 546 6.25 -7.38 13.27
N GLU A 547 5.41 -8.06 14.04
CA GLU A 547 4.15 -7.48 14.53
C GLU A 547 4.37 -6.41 15.61
N GLU A 548 5.44 -6.51 16.38
CA GLU A 548 5.80 -5.55 17.44
C GLU A 548 6.37 -4.24 16.89
N SER A 549 7.31 -4.31 15.94
CA SER A 549 8.10 -3.13 15.53
C SER A 549 8.10 -2.85 14.04
N HIS A 550 7.58 -3.76 13.21
CA HIS A 550 7.80 -3.75 11.76
C HIS A 550 9.29 -3.60 11.42
N PHE A 551 10.17 -4.22 12.22
CA PHE A 551 11.63 -4.16 12.11
C PHE A 551 12.27 -2.80 12.45
N ASN A 552 11.57 -1.93 13.17
CA ASN A 552 12.11 -0.64 13.62
C ASN A 552 12.84 -0.77 14.98
N PRO A 553 14.18 -0.73 15.04
CA PRO A 553 14.90 -0.84 16.31
C PRO A 553 14.78 0.42 17.18
N GLN A 554 14.32 1.54 16.63
CA GLN A 554 14.23 2.84 17.32
C GLN A 554 12.83 3.14 17.86
N ILE A 555 11.86 2.24 17.68
CA ILE A 555 10.47 2.49 18.08
C ILE A 555 10.28 2.41 19.60
N ARG A 556 9.52 3.37 20.14
CA ARG A 556 9.06 3.39 21.53
C ARG A 556 7.54 3.56 21.56
N SER A 557 6.83 2.66 22.24
CA SER A 557 5.37 2.75 22.36
C SER A 557 4.95 3.87 23.32
N ALA A 558 3.68 4.26 23.26
CA ALA A 558 3.11 5.27 24.18
C ALA A 558 3.22 4.85 25.66
N VAL A 559 3.20 3.54 25.95
CA VAL A 559 3.35 2.99 27.30
C VAL A 559 4.80 2.66 27.67
N GLY A 560 5.75 2.92 26.77
CA GLY A 560 7.18 2.88 27.04
C GLY A 560 7.93 1.60 26.67
N ALA A 561 7.31 0.67 25.93
CA ALA A 561 7.99 -0.50 25.36
C ALA A 561 9.00 -0.07 24.28
N VAL A 562 10.15 -0.74 24.17
CA VAL A 562 11.30 -0.27 23.34
C VAL A 562 11.83 -1.33 22.38
N GLY A 563 12.15 -0.89 21.16
CA GLY A 563 12.95 -1.61 20.18
C GLY A 563 12.21 -2.72 19.43
N LEU A 564 12.97 -3.63 18.82
CA LEU A 564 12.48 -4.61 17.85
C LEU A 564 11.40 -5.56 18.38
N MET A 565 11.55 -6.01 19.62
CA MET A 565 10.63 -6.93 20.29
C MET A 565 9.78 -6.23 21.37
N GLN A 566 9.74 -4.89 21.34
CA GLN A 566 8.92 -4.05 22.24
C GLN A 566 9.00 -4.48 23.72
N LEU A 567 10.21 -4.56 24.25
CA LEU A 567 10.42 -4.94 25.65
C LEU A 567 10.15 -3.76 26.58
N MET A 568 9.48 -4.04 27.70
CA MET A 568 9.37 -3.08 28.79
C MET A 568 10.75 -2.91 29.47
N PRO A 569 11.19 -1.67 29.77
CA PRO A 569 12.48 -1.43 30.40
C PRO A 569 12.70 -2.21 31.72
N ALA A 570 11.64 -2.38 32.52
CA ALA A 570 11.70 -3.15 33.76
C ALA A 570 12.05 -4.62 33.50
N THR A 571 11.30 -5.29 32.62
CA THR A 571 11.53 -6.68 32.19
C THR A 571 12.93 -6.86 31.60
N ALA A 572 13.36 -5.91 30.76
CA ALA A 572 14.68 -5.93 30.16
C ALA A 572 15.81 -5.83 31.18
N ASN A 573 15.69 -4.94 32.17
CA ASN A 573 16.69 -4.78 33.22
C ASN A 573 16.83 -6.04 34.11
N GLU A 574 15.71 -6.70 34.40
CA GLU A 574 15.72 -7.96 35.15
C GLU A 574 16.47 -9.06 34.38
N LEU A 575 16.11 -9.27 33.10
CA LEU A 575 16.75 -10.26 32.25
C LEU A 575 18.23 -9.93 31.96
N ALA A 576 18.55 -8.66 31.72
CA ALA A 576 19.92 -8.20 31.50
C ALA A 576 20.79 -8.47 32.72
N SER A 577 20.29 -8.21 33.92
CA SER A 577 21.00 -8.49 35.17
C SER A 577 21.18 -10.01 35.38
N LYS A 578 20.10 -10.79 35.21
CA LYS A 578 20.09 -12.26 35.36
C LYS A 578 21.10 -12.95 34.43
N HIS A 579 21.26 -12.43 33.22
CA HIS A 579 22.11 -13.04 32.18
C HIS A 579 23.42 -12.30 31.90
N SER A 580 23.76 -11.26 32.68
CA SER A 580 24.96 -10.43 32.48
C SER A 580 25.06 -9.84 31.06
N LEU A 581 23.95 -9.31 30.55
CA LEU A 581 23.83 -8.71 29.22
C LEU A 581 23.72 -7.17 29.32
N SER A 582 23.94 -6.50 28.20
CA SER A 582 23.57 -5.09 28.04
C SER A 582 22.07 -4.91 28.21
N ASN A 583 21.65 -3.74 28.69
CA ASN A 583 20.24 -3.32 28.74
C ASN A 583 19.90 -2.24 27.69
N ASN A 584 20.80 -1.98 26.72
CA ASN A 584 20.51 -1.05 25.63
C ASN A 584 19.48 -1.65 24.65
N LEU A 585 18.21 -1.33 24.87
CA LEU A 585 17.10 -1.84 24.07
C LEU A 585 17.02 -1.30 22.63
N TYR A 586 17.80 -0.28 22.29
CA TYR A 586 17.90 0.24 20.92
C TYR A 586 18.93 -0.51 20.07
N ASP A 587 19.80 -1.32 20.69
CA ASP A 587 20.71 -2.21 20.00
C ASP A 587 19.95 -3.48 19.53
N PRO A 588 19.85 -3.75 18.21
CA PRO A 588 19.12 -4.90 17.69
C PRO A 588 19.51 -6.24 18.30
N VAL A 589 20.81 -6.48 18.47
CA VAL A 589 21.33 -7.75 18.98
C VAL A 589 20.91 -7.96 20.42
N THR A 590 21.09 -6.94 21.27
CA THR A 590 20.67 -6.96 22.68
C THR A 590 19.16 -7.11 22.82
N ASN A 591 18.37 -6.35 22.06
CA ASN A 591 16.91 -6.39 22.13
C ASN A 591 16.36 -7.77 21.74
N ILE A 592 16.85 -8.36 20.63
CA ILE A 592 16.47 -9.70 20.19
C ILE A 592 16.89 -10.74 21.24
N ARG A 593 18.12 -10.67 21.75
CA ARG A 593 18.63 -11.59 22.78
C ARG A 593 17.74 -11.62 24.01
N LEU A 594 17.41 -10.45 24.55
CA LEU A 594 16.54 -10.32 25.74
C LEU A 594 15.10 -10.76 25.43
N GLY A 595 14.59 -10.46 24.23
CA GLY A 595 13.24 -10.85 23.84
C GLY A 595 13.08 -12.36 23.66
N CYS A 596 14.09 -13.04 23.10
CA CYS A 596 14.14 -14.50 23.07
C CYS A 596 14.11 -15.10 24.48
N LEU A 597 14.92 -14.57 25.41
CA LEU A 597 14.93 -15.03 26.80
C LEU A 597 13.58 -14.80 27.48
N HIS A 598 12.96 -13.64 27.26
CA HIS A 598 11.65 -13.34 27.80
C HIS A 598 10.57 -14.29 27.29
N PHE A 599 10.54 -14.53 25.98
CA PHE A 599 9.59 -15.44 25.35
C PHE A 599 9.74 -16.86 25.89
N GLU A 600 10.98 -17.33 26.05
CA GLU A 600 11.28 -18.66 26.58
C GLU A 600 10.84 -18.80 28.06
N ASP A 601 11.10 -17.80 28.90
CA ASP A 601 10.63 -17.77 30.30
C ASP A 601 9.08 -17.84 30.37
N ILE A 602 8.38 -17.12 29.48
CA ILE A 602 6.91 -17.20 29.35
C ILE A 602 6.48 -18.61 28.91
N LYS A 603 7.10 -19.15 27.85
CA LYS A 603 6.74 -20.45 27.27
C LYS A 603 6.89 -21.58 28.28
N ASN A 604 7.98 -21.58 29.04
CA ASN A 604 8.22 -22.55 30.12
C ASN A 604 7.14 -22.50 31.22
N THR A 605 6.55 -21.33 31.45
CA THR A 605 5.47 -21.15 32.44
C THR A 605 4.10 -21.60 31.90
N LEU A 606 3.93 -21.71 30.58
CA LEU A 606 2.65 -21.94 29.91
C LEU A 606 2.61 -23.27 29.15
N TYR A 607 2.99 -24.35 29.84
CA TYR A 607 2.94 -25.73 29.34
C TYR A 607 3.76 -25.99 28.07
N ASN A 608 4.76 -25.15 27.79
CA ASN A 608 5.60 -25.22 26.61
C ASN A 608 4.83 -25.06 25.27
N GLU A 609 3.70 -24.34 25.30
CA GLU A 609 2.82 -24.12 24.14
C GLU A 609 3.02 -22.73 23.53
N ASP A 610 3.52 -22.67 22.28
CA ASP A 610 3.86 -21.41 21.60
C ASP A 610 2.68 -20.43 21.49
N ILE A 611 1.46 -20.93 21.31
CA ILE A 611 0.27 -20.06 21.20
C ILE A 611 -0.01 -19.33 22.50
N TYR A 612 0.15 -20.00 23.64
CA TYR A 612 -0.01 -19.38 24.95
C TYR A 612 1.11 -18.39 25.22
N ALA A 613 2.34 -18.71 24.81
CA ALA A 613 3.47 -17.81 24.91
C ALA A 613 3.25 -16.53 24.08
N VAL A 614 2.77 -16.65 22.83
CA VAL A 614 2.44 -15.48 21.99
C VAL A 614 1.33 -14.63 22.60
N LEU A 615 0.28 -15.23 23.16
CA LEU A 615 -0.76 -14.48 23.88
C LEU A 615 -0.18 -13.72 25.08
N ALA A 616 0.60 -14.42 25.90
CA ALA A 616 1.19 -13.88 27.11
C ALA A 616 2.30 -12.85 26.85
N TYR A 617 2.93 -12.88 25.68
CA TYR A 617 3.89 -11.85 25.30
C TYR A 617 3.21 -10.46 25.22
N ASN A 618 1.95 -10.41 24.77
CA ASN A 618 1.19 -9.16 24.67
C ASN A 618 0.47 -8.77 25.98
N CYS A 619 -0.13 -9.72 26.70
CA CYS A 619 -0.95 -9.40 27.89
C CYS A 619 -0.32 -9.80 29.24
N GLY A 620 0.82 -10.47 29.24
CA GLY A 620 1.43 -11.08 30.42
C GLY A 620 0.91 -12.48 30.73
N HIS A 621 1.77 -13.33 31.29
CA HIS A 621 1.46 -14.74 31.58
C HIS A 621 0.29 -14.92 32.57
N ASN A 622 0.14 -14.03 33.55
CA ASN A 622 -0.95 -14.09 34.53
C ASN A 622 -2.33 -13.94 33.89
N CYS A 623 -2.48 -13.10 32.85
CA CYS A 623 -3.73 -12.97 32.12
C CYS A 623 -4.12 -14.29 31.44
N VAL A 624 -3.15 -14.95 30.78
CA VAL A 624 -3.38 -16.24 30.12
C VAL A 624 -3.70 -17.34 31.13
N LEU A 625 -2.96 -17.44 32.24
CA LEU A 625 -3.23 -18.41 33.31
C LEU A 625 -4.65 -18.24 33.88
N ASN A 626 -5.06 -17.00 34.16
CA ASN A 626 -6.41 -16.70 34.62
C ASN A 626 -7.47 -17.10 33.58
N TRP A 627 -7.26 -16.82 32.29
CA TRP A 627 -8.21 -17.21 31.24
C TRP A 627 -8.31 -18.72 31.05
N LEU A 628 -7.19 -19.45 31.18
CA LEU A 628 -7.20 -20.92 31.13
C LEU A 628 -8.04 -21.51 32.27
N GLN A 629 -8.12 -20.84 33.42
CA GLN A 629 -8.92 -21.28 34.57
C GLN A 629 -10.38 -20.82 34.50
N THR A 630 -10.66 -19.64 33.95
CA THR A 630 -11.98 -18.98 34.05
C THR A 630 -12.83 -19.09 32.79
N LEU A 631 -12.23 -19.18 31.60
CA LEU A 631 -12.97 -19.28 30.36
C LEU A 631 -13.48 -20.71 30.13
N LYS A 632 -14.70 -20.83 29.62
CA LYS A 632 -15.25 -22.10 29.16
C LYS A 632 -14.96 -22.26 27.67
N TYR A 633 -13.96 -23.09 27.35
CA TYR A 633 -13.55 -23.38 25.98
C TYR A 633 -13.43 -24.89 25.73
N LYS A 634 -13.59 -25.30 24.47
CA LYS A 634 -13.54 -26.71 24.04
C LYS A 634 -12.16 -27.14 23.57
N ASP A 635 -11.42 -26.21 22.99
CA ASP A 635 -10.10 -26.43 22.39
C ASP A 635 -9.39 -25.08 22.23
N ILE A 636 -8.14 -25.11 21.77
CA ILE A 636 -7.31 -23.91 21.60
C ILE A 636 -7.89 -22.91 20.57
N ASP A 637 -8.64 -23.35 19.56
CA ASP A 637 -9.28 -22.44 18.61
C ASP A 637 -10.40 -21.65 19.32
N ASP A 638 -11.22 -22.36 20.09
CA ASP A 638 -12.31 -21.78 20.90
C ASP A 638 -11.77 -20.86 22.00
N PHE A 639 -10.63 -21.22 22.61
CA PHE A 639 -9.95 -20.38 23.59
C PHE A 639 -9.54 -19.02 22.99
N VAL A 640 -8.89 -19.03 21.82
CA VAL A 640 -8.45 -17.79 21.15
C VAL A 640 -9.64 -16.88 20.81
N GLU A 641 -10.77 -17.41 20.35
CA GLU A 641 -11.97 -16.60 20.08
C GLU A 641 -12.62 -16.00 21.34
N LYS A 642 -12.32 -16.54 22.52
CA LYS A 642 -12.89 -16.11 23.81
C LYS A 642 -11.96 -15.23 24.63
N VAL A 643 -10.72 -14.99 24.16
CA VAL A 643 -9.79 -14.03 24.76
C VAL A 643 -10.49 -12.67 24.90
N PRO A 644 -10.69 -12.14 26.14
CA PRO A 644 -11.46 -10.92 26.36
C PRO A 644 -10.79 -9.67 25.82
N TYR A 645 -9.46 -9.63 25.81
CA TYR A 645 -8.70 -8.51 25.28
C TYR A 645 -8.66 -8.61 23.76
N LEU A 646 -9.46 -7.79 23.08
CA LEU A 646 -9.56 -7.78 21.62
C LEU A 646 -8.21 -7.51 20.93
N GLU A 647 -7.37 -6.69 21.56
CA GLU A 647 -5.98 -6.45 21.11
C GLU A 647 -5.18 -7.75 21.14
N THR A 648 -5.14 -8.44 22.27
CA THR A 648 -4.42 -9.71 22.45
C THR A 648 -4.97 -10.82 21.55
N GLN A 649 -6.30 -10.90 21.39
CA GLN A 649 -6.94 -11.82 20.44
C GLN A 649 -6.49 -11.55 18.99
N SER A 650 -6.41 -10.28 18.61
CA SER A 650 -5.96 -9.89 17.27
C SER A 650 -4.47 -10.14 17.09
N TYR A 651 -3.68 -9.85 18.13
CA TYR A 651 -2.23 -10.03 18.16
C TYR A 651 -1.84 -11.48 17.90
N VAL A 652 -2.39 -12.45 18.63
CA VAL A 652 -2.06 -13.87 18.42
C VAL A 652 -2.41 -14.33 16.99
N LYS A 653 -3.53 -13.87 16.43
CA LYS A 653 -3.93 -14.20 15.06
C LYS A 653 -2.96 -13.59 14.03
N LYS A 654 -2.48 -12.36 14.27
CA LYS A 654 -1.48 -11.69 13.42
C LYS A 654 -0.13 -12.41 13.46
N VAL A 655 0.41 -12.68 14.65
CA VAL A 655 1.71 -13.36 14.80
C VAL A 655 1.69 -14.74 14.16
N LEU A 656 0.64 -15.54 14.41
CA LEU A 656 0.53 -16.88 13.84
C LEU A 656 0.25 -16.87 12.33
N ARG A 657 -0.45 -15.85 11.82
CA ARG A 657 -0.57 -15.61 10.38
C ARG A 657 0.81 -15.29 9.78
N SER A 658 1.59 -14.44 10.43
CA SER A 658 2.94 -14.08 9.96
C SER A 658 3.86 -15.29 9.98
N TYR A 659 3.83 -16.10 11.03
CA TYR A 659 4.56 -17.37 11.12
C TYR A 659 4.20 -18.29 9.96
N TRP A 660 2.91 -18.44 9.68
CA TRP A 660 2.42 -19.26 8.58
C TRP A 660 2.88 -18.76 7.22
N ILE A 661 2.84 -17.45 6.98
CA ILE A 661 3.28 -16.87 5.73
C ILE A 661 4.80 -17.07 5.54
N TYR A 662 5.61 -16.76 6.55
CA TYR A 662 7.05 -17.04 6.50
C TYR A 662 7.34 -18.51 6.19
N SER A 663 6.63 -19.42 6.88
CA SER A 663 6.75 -20.88 6.75
C SER A 663 6.37 -21.44 5.37
N ASN A 664 5.69 -20.67 4.53
CA ASN A 664 5.34 -21.07 3.15
C ASN A 664 6.19 -20.33 2.10
N ILE A 665 6.77 -19.18 2.44
CA ILE A 665 7.69 -18.46 1.55
C ILE A 665 9.07 -19.13 1.55
N TYR A 666 9.57 -19.51 2.75
CA TYR A 666 10.91 -20.06 2.98
C TYR A 666 10.82 -21.48 3.57
#